data_AF-A0A258EUA8-F1
#
_entry.id   AF-A0A258EUA8-F1
#
_cell.length_a   1.000
_cell.length_b   1.000
_cell.length_c   1.000
_cell.angle_alpha   90.00
_cell.angle_beta   90.00
_cell.angle_gamma   90.00
#
_symmetry.space_group_name_H-M   'P 1'
#
loop_
_entity.id
_entity.type
_entity.pdbx_description
1 polymer ?
#
loop_
_entity_poly.entity_id
_entity_poly.type
_entity_poly.pdbx_seq_one_letter_code
_entity_poly.pdbx_strand_id
1 'polypeptide(L)'
;MYDSSLDQFAKMKWNGLTINDYYNNNSNYKSSLGFDKTYTNFRNLNAPLYQVPVKNESNQLIWFGFNFNNNSNYHVLYEYQKQLNKKAPKPDNAILISGFVTDSAGAKFPGAYIVIKGTTRTITTDYSGYFEIEAAPNEVLSCKYLGYYTKEILIGNKKSINITLIENHEVLNEVVVVGYGTQKKAGLTGAVMSIQDKRIEAITEESDDLVYNTARIDAQLEQGLQGRVAGIQIRGGSSISGNSNNPLYVVDGEIASEEIFKNLNPADVISLDILKDAKATALYGSKATNGVVIITTKKALEALTQVTARKNLSETAFFFPNLKTDSRGKVSFNFTSPEALTSWKLRLLAHNKNAVSAYLEKSVVTQKELMLLPNFPRFLREKDTVVISAKIANMTNQSKTGIAQLQFFDATTMQSIDIKMLNVKNIRNFNITAFGNTTATWKINIPEDLQGVQYRIVAKAGNYSDGEENILPVLTNTMLVTESRPIWVRENSSKSYTFENLKNNSSTSLKNHQFTLEYTSNPTWLALQSLPYLMEYEHECAEQTFARFYANALANKIISSNPKIASLFETWRKTGKLNSKLEENEELKSVILAETPWLNDAQTETEKKSKLAFLFDIEKMKNSQEATFDKLKQKQNASGGFCWFDGGRKNEYITRHILAGLGHLYQLDKSVNNEFKINSIAKTGIPFLDGKFLKYHKERTQNLKPTDKLIWINPNTDLHYLYTRSFYLENYPLSDNLKKVTKLYLETAKKDWLSYSLYEKALTALTLNRFGEREAAKKILESLKETASNNEDWGMYWIENKAGWYWYQAPIETQALLIEAFAEIANDEKSVNAMKVWLLKNKQTKNWPTTKSTTEAIYALLLQGSDWLSVKDNTIIKIGEEKILTKKLAENEKEAETGYLKLNWKANEIKKEMATTIIQNKSKVPGYGGVYWQYFEDLDKIKTDDTNTLSVSKELYLKKSTTSGLTLQKITAKNPLQIGDLVTVRLIITTKENMEFVHLKDLRASCFEPENVLSTYEYKEGLAFYRSTKEAATHFFFDRINKGTYVLEYDVRVNNSGDFSNGITTIQSMYAPEFTSHSKGMRVQVK
;
A
#
# COMPACT_ATOMS: atom_id res chain seq x y z
N MET A 1 9.34 7.29 3.89
CA MET A 1 10.76 7.39 3.49
C MET A 1 11.01 6.27 2.49
N TYR A 2 11.24 6.64 1.24
CA TYR A 2 11.30 5.75 0.07
C TYR A 2 12.64 6.03 -0.62
N ASP A 3 13.43 5.00 -0.90
CA ASP A 3 14.59 5.12 -1.78
C ASP A 3 14.09 5.23 -3.22
N SER A 4 14.10 6.47 -3.71
CA SER A 4 13.67 6.88 -5.05
C SER A 4 14.51 6.37 -6.21
N SER A 5 15.59 5.64 -5.95
CA SER A 5 16.49 5.15 -7.00
C SER A 5 15.94 3.94 -7.76
N LEU A 6 14.95 3.20 -7.23
CA LEU A 6 14.45 1.96 -7.83
C LEU A 6 13.24 2.13 -8.78
N ASP A 7 12.46 3.21 -8.66
CA ASP A 7 11.34 3.50 -9.57
C ASP A 7 11.77 4.05 -10.95
N GLN A 8 13.06 4.39 -11.13
CA GLN A 8 13.54 5.03 -12.37
C GLN A 8 13.70 4.09 -13.57
N PHE A 9 13.45 2.79 -13.43
CA PHE A 9 13.80 1.79 -14.46
C PHE A 9 12.62 1.00 -15.02
N ALA A 10 11.39 1.50 -14.87
CA ALA A 10 10.29 1.00 -15.68
C ALA A 10 10.58 1.23 -17.17
N LYS A 11 10.43 0.18 -17.99
CA LYS A 11 10.57 0.25 -19.45
C LYS A 11 9.40 1.07 -20.02
N MET A 12 9.50 2.39 -20.04
CA MET A 12 8.53 3.25 -20.74
C MET A 12 8.61 2.96 -22.24
N LYS A 13 7.61 2.27 -22.78
CA LYS A 13 7.33 2.32 -24.21
C LYS A 13 6.84 3.74 -24.50
N TRP A 14 7.69 4.55 -25.12
CA TRP A 14 7.26 5.81 -25.69
C TRP A 14 6.26 5.48 -26.80
N ASN A 15 4.97 5.72 -26.54
CA ASN A 15 4.00 5.77 -27.63
C ASN A 15 4.45 6.92 -28.53
N GLY A 16 4.72 6.62 -29.81
CA GLY A 16 5.00 7.66 -30.80
C GLY A 16 3.88 8.71 -30.78
N LEU A 17 4.24 9.96 -31.09
CA LEU A 17 3.32 11.09 -31.23
C LEU A 17 2.05 10.70 -32.01
N THR A 18 0.94 10.46 -31.33
CA THR A 18 -0.37 10.28 -31.93
C THR A 18 -1.02 11.64 -32.10
N ILE A 19 -1.16 12.08 -33.36
CA ILE A 19 -1.99 13.21 -33.72
C ILE A 19 -3.44 12.71 -33.70
N ASN A 20 -4.27 13.25 -32.80
CA ASN A 20 -5.69 12.90 -32.71
C ASN A 20 -6.50 13.68 -33.75
N ASP A 21 -7.42 13.01 -34.45
CA ASP A 21 -8.31 13.56 -35.49
C ASP A 21 -9.45 14.46 -34.94
N TYR A 22 -9.34 15.01 -33.73
CA TYR A 22 -10.36 15.91 -33.19
C TYR A 22 -10.19 17.34 -33.70
N TYR A 23 -11.33 18.01 -33.85
CA TYR A 23 -11.53 19.32 -34.47
C TYR A 23 -10.89 20.51 -33.71
N ASN A 24 -10.17 20.24 -32.63
CA ASN A 24 -9.29 21.18 -31.94
C ASN A 24 -8.18 20.38 -31.24
N ASN A 25 -6.93 20.58 -31.65
CA ASN A 25 -5.76 20.09 -30.93
C ASN A 25 -5.11 21.27 -30.20
N ASN A 26 -5.05 21.20 -28.87
CA ASN A 26 -4.22 22.10 -28.06
C ASN A 26 -2.93 21.36 -27.69
N SER A 27 -1.77 21.86 -28.11
CA SER A 27 -0.47 21.43 -27.58
C SER A 27 0.10 22.53 -26.69
N ASN A 28 0.19 22.27 -25.39
CA ASN A 28 0.92 23.13 -24.47
C ASN A 28 2.40 22.75 -24.50
N TYR A 29 3.26 23.61 -25.03
CA TYR A 29 4.71 23.51 -24.82
C TYR A 29 5.17 24.67 -23.93
N LYS A 30 5.91 24.33 -22.86
CA LYS A 30 6.84 25.29 -22.25
C LYS A 30 8.12 25.26 -23.07
N SER A 31 8.50 26.40 -23.66
CA SER A 31 9.85 26.58 -24.19
C SER A 31 10.86 26.58 -23.03
N SER A 32 12.05 26.05 -23.27
CA SER A 32 13.16 25.96 -22.30
C SER A 32 13.89 27.28 -22.05
N LEU A 33 13.45 28.38 -22.67
CA LEU A 33 13.99 29.72 -22.45
C LEU A 33 12.82 30.61 -22.00
N GLY A 34 12.78 30.88 -20.69
CA GLY A 34 11.63 31.44 -20.00
C GLY A 34 11.11 32.76 -20.59
N PHE A 35 9.79 32.93 -20.39
CA PHE A 35 9.00 34.17 -20.38
C PHE A 35 7.90 34.42 -21.42
N ASP A 36 7.47 33.45 -22.24
CA ASP A 36 6.13 33.57 -22.88
C ASP A 36 5.45 32.23 -23.16
N LYS A 37 4.13 32.19 -22.92
CA LYS A 37 3.25 31.09 -23.37
C LYS A 37 2.75 31.43 -24.76
N THR A 38 3.26 30.75 -25.79
CA THR A 38 2.72 30.86 -27.15
C THR A 38 1.53 29.91 -27.32
N TYR A 39 0.36 30.43 -27.68
CA TYR A 39 -0.79 29.64 -28.08
C TYR A 39 -0.81 29.50 -29.60
N THR A 40 -0.68 28.28 -30.13
CA THR A 40 -0.88 28.03 -31.57
C THR A 40 -2.14 27.21 -31.74
N ASN A 41 -3.11 27.75 -32.49
CA ASN A 41 -4.41 27.12 -32.73
C ASN A 41 -4.46 26.61 -34.18
N PHE A 42 -4.51 25.30 -34.39
CA PHE A 42 -4.67 24.72 -35.72
C PHE A 42 -6.15 24.42 -35.97
N ARG A 43 -6.79 25.23 -36.82
CA ARG A 43 -8.17 25.04 -37.23
C ARG A 43 -8.19 24.13 -38.46
N ASN A 44 -8.72 22.92 -38.31
CA ASN A 44 -8.98 22.05 -39.46
C ASN A 44 -10.20 22.60 -40.23
N LEU A 45 -10.08 22.80 -41.55
CA LEU A 45 -11.09 23.44 -42.40
C LEU A 45 -12.14 22.47 -42.98
N ASN A 46 -12.13 21.19 -42.59
CA ASN A 46 -13.08 20.19 -43.11
C ASN A 46 -14.52 20.51 -42.69
N ALA A 47 -15.48 20.64 -43.60
CA ALA A 47 -16.85 21.08 -43.31
C ALA A 47 -17.54 20.30 -42.14
N PRO A 48 -18.30 20.98 -41.26
CA PRO A 48 -19.04 20.31 -40.18
C PRO A 48 -20.09 19.37 -40.78
N LEU A 49 -20.14 18.14 -40.27
CA LEU A 49 -21.23 17.21 -40.60
C LEU A 49 -22.51 17.70 -39.92
N TYR A 50 -23.53 17.97 -40.74
CA TYR A 50 -24.86 18.37 -40.27
C TYR A 50 -25.47 17.26 -39.41
N GLN A 51 -25.81 17.58 -38.16
CA GLN A 51 -26.64 16.73 -37.32
C GLN A 51 -28.06 16.70 -37.89
N VAL A 52 -28.60 15.50 -38.14
CA VAL A 52 -30.03 15.31 -38.42
C VAL A 52 -30.78 15.32 -37.08
N PRO A 53 -31.74 16.22 -36.85
CA PRO A 53 -32.54 16.21 -35.63
C PRO A 53 -33.65 15.16 -35.75
N VAL A 54 -33.54 14.04 -35.04
CA VAL A 54 -34.67 13.10 -34.91
C VAL A 54 -35.53 13.58 -33.75
N LYS A 55 -36.76 14.00 -34.07
CA LYS A 55 -37.76 14.41 -33.08
C LYS A 55 -38.23 13.21 -32.25
N ASN A 56 -38.42 13.53 -30.99
CA ASN A 56 -38.96 12.76 -29.88
C ASN A 56 -40.36 12.21 -30.20
N GLU A 57 -40.55 10.88 -30.15
CA GLU A 57 -41.88 10.29 -29.97
C GLU A 57 -41.90 9.38 -28.74
N SER A 58 -42.93 9.65 -27.94
CA SER A 58 -43.16 9.22 -26.57
C SER A 58 -43.71 7.81 -26.49
N ASN A 59 -42.99 6.92 -25.79
CA ASN A 59 -43.58 5.83 -24.99
C ASN A 59 -42.61 5.50 -23.85
N GLN A 60 -42.97 5.90 -22.63
CA GLN A 60 -42.18 5.69 -21.42
C GLN A 60 -42.60 4.38 -20.74
N LEU A 61 -41.66 3.43 -20.65
CA LEU A 61 -41.71 2.32 -19.71
C LEU A 61 -40.86 2.68 -18.47
N ILE A 62 -41.34 2.28 -17.28
CA ILE A 62 -40.68 2.52 -16.00
C ILE A 62 -39.54 1.50 -15.84
N TRP A 63 -38.29 1.98 -15.92
CA TRP A 63 -37.08 1.17 -15.76
C TRP A 63 -36.28 1.63 -14.55
N PHE A 64 -36.57 1.04 -13.38
CA PHE A 64 -35.78 1.02 -12.13
C PHE A 64 -34.49 1.89 -12.11
N GLY A 65 -34.64 3.21 -12.14
CA GLY A 65 -33.54 4.16 -11.91
C GLY A 65 -32.60 4.47 -13.08
N PHE A 66 -32.88 4.04 -14.32
CA PHE A 66 -32.09 4.45 -15.50
C PHE A 66 -32.83 5.50 -16.35
N ASN A 67 -32.29 6.73 -16.39
CA ASN A 67 -32.83 7.84 -17.18
C ASN A 67 -31.99 8.06 -18.46
N PHE A 68 -32.48 7.54 -19.58
CA PHE A 68 -31.85 7.75 -20.90
C PHE A 68 -32.14 9.13 -21.52
N ASN A 69 -32.97 9.96 -20.89
CA ASN A 69 -33.29 11.32 -21.36
C ASN A 69 -32.36 12.39 -20.76
N ASN A 70 -31.31 12.00 -20.05
CA ASN A 70 -30.35 12.96 -19.54
C ASN A 70 -29.34 13.36 -20.62
N ASN A 71 -29.61 14.49 -21.27
CA ASN A 71 -28.78 15.08 -22.31
C ASN A 71 -27.36 15.49 -21.83
N SER A 72 -27.06 15.38 -20.54
CA SER A 72 -25.74 15.65 -19.97
C SER A 72 -24.75 14.50 -20.09
N ASN A 73 -25.18 13.32 -20.58
CA ASN A 73 -24.31 12.15 -20.80
C ASN A 73 -24.13 11.79 -22.28
N TYR A 74 -24.11 12.81 -23.16
CA TYR A 74 -23.73 12.65 -24.57
C TYR A 74 -22.42 11.88 -24.73
N HIS A 75 -21.43 12.13 -23.86
CA HIS A 75 -20.15 11.41 -23.90
C HIS A 75 -20.26 9.91 -23.58
N VAL A 76 -21.10 9.51 -22.62
CA VAL A 76 -21.25 8.08 -22.27
C VAL A 76 -22.01 7.34 -23.37
N LEU A 77 -23.02 7.98 -23.97
CA LEU A 77 -23.77 7.44 -25.10
C LEU A 77 -22.91 7.38 -26.39
N TYR A 78 -22.10 8.42 -26.62
CA TYR A 78 -21.12 8.48 -27.71
C TYR A 78 -20.03 7.42 -27.55
N GLU A 79 -19.45 7.24 -26.35
CA GLU A 79 -18.45 6.20 -26.09
C GLU A 79 -19.05 4.80 -26.23
N TYR A 80 -20.32 4.59 -25.82
CA TYR A 80 -21.04 3.33 -26.03
C TYR A 80 -21.32 3.05 -27.52
N GLN A 81 -21.72 4.06 -28.30
CA GLN A 81 -21.89 3.93 -29.76
C GLN A 81 -20.56 3.79 -30.52
N LYS A 82 -19.48 4.39 -30.02
CA LYS A 82 -18.12 4.27 -30.56
C LYS A 82 -17.52 2.89 -30.29
N GLN A 83 -17.94 2.24 -29.20
CA GLN A 83 -17.65 0.83 -28.91
C GLN A 83 -18.42 -0.13 -29.84
N LEU A 84 -19.55 0.32 -30.43
CA LEU A 84 -20.33 -0.48 -31.37
C LEU A 84 -19.90 -0.32 -32.85
N ASN A 85 -19.13 0.72 -33.21
CA ASN A 85 -18.73 1.00 -34.59
C ASN A 85 -17.23 1.29 -34.77
N LYS A 86 -16.38 0.26 -34.68
CA LYS A 86 -15.04 0.26 -35.31
C LYS A 86 -14.91 -0.90 -36.29
N LYS A 87 -15.42 -0.72 -37.51
CA LYS A 87 -14.86 -1.42 -38.67
C LYS A 87 -13.80 -0.50 -39.28
N ALA A 88 -12.59 -1.02 -39.46
CA ALA A 88 -11.55 -0.33 -40.22
C ALA A 88 -12.08 0.01 -41.63
N PRO A 89 -11.67 1.13 -42.25
CA PRO A 89 -12.07 1.44 -43.62
C PRO A 89 -11.69 0.27 -44.52
N LYS A 90 -12.70 -0.32 -45.17
CA LYS A 90 -12.53 -1.44 -46.10
C LYS A 90 -12.81 -0.96 -47.52
N PRO A 91 -12.06 -1.43 -48.52
CA PRO A 91 -12.43 -1.26 -49.91
C PRO A 91 -13.82 -1.86 -50.19
N ASP A 92 -14.62 -1.25 -51.07
CA ASP A 92 -15.98 -1.73 -51.40
C ASP A 92 -15.99 -3.16 -51.99
N ASN A 93 -14.85 -3.59 -52.54
CA ASN A 93 -14.63 -4.94 -53.07
C ASN A 93 -14.01 -5.93 -52.06
N ALA A 94 -13.94 -5.59 -50.76
CA ALA A 94 -13.42 -6.50 -49.74
C ALA A 94 -14.37 -7.69 -49.50
N ILE A 95 -13.82 -8.90 -49.52
CA ILE A 95 -14.51 -10.15 -49.22
C ILE A 95 -14.00 -10.73 -47.90
N LEU A 96 -14.86 -11.45 -47.18
CA LEU A 96 -14.44 -12.16 -45.97
C LEU A 96 -13.60 -13.38 -46.35
N ILE A 97 -12.35 -13.41 -45.88
CA ILE A 97 -11.41 -14.52 -46.03
C ILE A 97 -11.35 -15.28 -44.70
N SER A 98 -11.45 -16.60 -44.74
CA SER A 98 -11.29 -17.44 -43.54
C SER A 98 -10.32 -18.60 -43.75
N GLY A 99 -9.79 -19.17 -42.67
CA GLY A 99 -8.92 -20.34 -42.76
C GLY A 99 -8.22 -20.69 -41.46
N PHE A 100 -7.30 -21.65 -41.53
CA PHE A 100 -6.51 -22.11 -40.40
C PHE A 100 -5.03 -21.82 -40.57
N VAL A 101 -4.35 -21.48 -39.47
CA VAL A 101 -2.89 -21.37 -39.42
C VAL A 101 -2.30 -22.62 -38.76
N THR A 102 -1.39 -23.30 -39.44
CA THR A 102 -0.70 -24.51 -38.96
C THR A 102 0.81 -24.46 -39.14
N ASP A 103 1.54 -25.37 -38.51
CA ASP A 103 2.92 -25.72 -38.88
C ASP A 103 2.96 -26.79 -39.99
N SER A 104 4.18 -27.20 -40.37
CA SER A 104 4.44 -28.28 -41.33
C SER A 104 4.03 -29.67 -40.83
N ALA A 105 3.80 -29.85 -39.52
CA ALA A 105 3.33 -31.09 -38.90
C ALA A 105 1.79 -31.13 -38.72
N GLY A 106 1.08 -30.06 -39.08
CA GLY A 106 -0.37 -29.92 -38.97
C GLY A 106 -0.87 -29.39 -37.62
N ALA A 107 0.02 -29.03 -36.69
CA ALA A 107 -0.34 -28.41 -35.42
C ALA A 107 -0.92 -27.00 -35.66
N LYS A 108 -2.04 -26.69 -35.01
CA LYS A 108 -2.77 -25.42 -35.16
C LYS A 108 -2.13 -24.35 -34.28
N PHE A 109 -1.97 -23.13 -34.80
CA PHE A 109 -1.38 -22.02 -34.05
C PHE A 109 -2.45 -21.09 -33.46
N PRO A 110 -2.72 -21.13 -32.14
CA PRO A 110 -3.50 -20.11 -31.48
C PRO A 110 -2.69 -18.83 -31.28
N GLY A 111 -3.31 -17.67 -31.48
CA GLY A 111 -2.66 -16.36 -31.32
C GLY A 111 -1.69 -15.97 -32.45
N ALA A 112 -1.74 -16.63 -33.61
CA ALA A 112 -1.02 -16.19 -34.81
C ALA A 112 -1.56 -14.84 -35.29
N TYR A 113 -0.65 -13.89 -35.51
CA TYR A 113 -0.99 -12.52 -35.85
C TYR A 113 -1.10 -12.37 -37.35
N ILE A 114 -2.31 -12.03 -37.83
CA ILE A 114 -2.63 -11.88 -39.25
C ILE A 114 -2.93 -10.41 -39.52
N VAL A 115 -2.28 -9.85 -40.54
CA VAL A 115 -2.44 -8.45 -40.94
C VAL A 115 -2.50 -8.33 -42.45
N ILE A 116 -3.37 -7.45 -42.96
CA ILE A 116 -3.32 -7.03 -44.36
C ILE A 116 -2.23 -5.96 -44.50
N LYS A 117 -1.15 -6.31 -45.18
CA LYS A 117 0.08 -5.51 -45.32
C LYS A 117 -0.24 -4.11 -45.85
N GLY A 118 0.30 -3.10 -45.16
CA GLY A 118 0.04 -1.69 -45.47
C GLY A 118 -1.26 -1.13 -44.88
N THR A 119 -2.04 -1.92 -44.14
CA THR A 119 -3.27 -1.46 -43.48
C THR A 119 -3.29 -1.79 -41.99
N THR A 120 -4.26 -1.24 -41.26
CA THR A 120 -4.51 -1.53 -39.84
C THR A 120 -5.50 -2.68 -39.62
N ARG A 121 -5.92 -3.39 -40.67
CA ARG A 121 -6.81 -4.57 -40.55
C ARG A 121 -6.01 -5.77 -40.08
N THR A 122 -6.26 -6.19 -38.85
CA THR A 122 -5.54 -7.24 -38.14
C THR A 122 -6.50 -8.16 -37.40
N ILE A 123 -6.19 -9.45 -37.32
CA ILE A 123 -6.88 -10.44 -36.49
C ILE A 123 -5.83 -11.36 -35.84
N THR A 124 -6.16 -11.99 -34.72
CA THR A 124 -5.39 -13.11 -34.18
C THR A 124 -6.19 -14.39 -34.33
N THR A 125 -5.54 -15.52 -34.60
CA THR A 125 -6.23 -16.82 -34.64
C THR A 125 -6.77 -17.21 -33.28
N ASP A 126 -7.90 -17.92 -33.27
CA ASP A 126 -8.51 -18.48 -32.07
C ASP A 126 -7.79 -19.74 -31.56
N TYR A 127 -8.33 -20.39 -30.51
CA TYR A 127 -7.76 -21.60 -29.92
C TYR A 127 -7.66 -22.80 -30.89
N SER A 128 -8.44 -22.82 -31.96
CA SER A 128 -8.42 -23.83 -33.01
C SER A 128 -7.48 -23.47 -34.17
N GLY A 129 -6.81 -22.32 -34.10
CA GLY A 129 -5.98 -21.76 -35.17
C GLY A 129 -6.80 -21.13 -36.30
N TYR A 130 -8.11 -20.93 -36.12
CA TYR A 130 -9.01 -20.36 -37.11
C TYR A 130 -8.94 -18.83 -37.14
N PHE A 131 -9.12 -18.23 -38.31
CA PHE A 131 -9.24 -16.78 -38.48
C PHE A 131 -10.30 -16.40 -39.51
N GLU A 132 -10.83 -15.18 -39.36
CA GLU A 132 -11.63 -14.49 -40.37
C GLU A 132 -11.14 -13.04 -40.51
N ILE A 133 -10.92 -12.59 -41.74
CA ILE A 133 -10.48 -11.21 -42.03
C ILE A 133 -11.04 -10.73 -43.38
N GLU A 134 -11.55 -9.50 -43.43
CA GLU A 134 -12.02 -8.89 -44.68
C GLU A 134 -10.83 -8.32 -45.48
N ALA A 135 -10.62 -8.83 -46.70
CA ALA A 135 -9.56 -8.40 -47.61
C ALA A 135 -10.07 -8.27 -49.05
N ALA A 136 -9.55 -7.30 -49.80
CA ALA A 136 -9.86 -7.10 -51.20
C ALA A 136 -8.88 -7.91 -52.10
N PRO A 137 -9.29 -8.25 -53.34
CA PRO A 137 -8.37 -8.81 -54.32
C PRO A 137 -7.14 -7.92 -54.52
N ASN A 138 -5.96 -8.53 -54.64
CA ASN A 138 -4.63 -7.91 -54.74
C ASN A 138 -4.03 -7.35 -53.44
N GLU A 139 -4.70 -7.49 -52.30
CA GLU A 139 -4.10 -7.19 -51.01
C GLU A 139 -3.20 -8.33 -50.53
N VAL A 140 -2.20 -8.05 -49.69
CA VAL A 140 -1.29 -9.08 -49.17
C VAL A 140 -1.61 -9.36 -47.72
N LEU A 141 -1.97 -10.60 -47.43
CA LEU A 141 -2.15 -11.12 -46.07
C LEU A 141 -0.81 -11.61 -45.54
N SER A 142 -0.36 -11.04 -44.43
CA SER A 142 0.88 -11.38 -43.74
C SER A 142 0.57 -12.05 -42.40
N CYS A 143 1.02 -13.29 -42.23
CA CYS A 143 0.90 -14.05 -40.99
C CYS A 143 2.25 -14.12 -40.26
N LYS A 144 2.24 -13.82 -38.96
CA LYS A 144 3.44 -13.82 -38.10
C LYS A 144 3.20 -14.66 -36.85
N TYR A 145 4.23 -15.42 -36.48
CA TYR A 145 4.30 -16.16 -35.22
C TYR A 145 5.75 -16.19 -34.72
N LEU A 146 5.95 -16.12 -33.41
CA LEU A 146 7.28 -16.06 -32.81
C LEU A 146 8.04 -17.37 -33.09
N GLY A 147 9.27 -17.27 -33.58
CA GLY A 147 10.09 -18.44 -33.95
C GLY A 147 9.87 -18.97 -35.37
N TYR A 148 9.02 -18.31 -36.18
CA TYR A 148 8.70 -18.72 -37.56
C TYR A 148 8.96 -17.59 -38.55
N TYR A 149 9.20 -17.95 -39.82
CA TYR A 149 9.28 -16.97 -40.90
C TYR A 149 7.90 -16.32 -41.13
N THR A 150 7.89 -15.01 -41.42
CA THR A 150 6.66 -14.31 -41.82
C THR A 150 6.19 -14.87 -43.16
N LYS A 151 4.95 -15.34 -43.23
CA LYS A 151 4.34 -15.83 -44.47
C LYS A 151 3.44 -14.76 -45.06
N GLU A 152 3.74 -14.33 -46.28
CA GLU A 152 2.93 -13.39 -47.05
C GLU A 152 2.17 -14.14 -48.16
N ILE A 153 0.89 -13.81 -48.33
CA ILE A 153 -0.02 -14.43 -49.31
C ILE A 153 -0.78 -13.32 -50.03
N LEU A 154 -0.71 -13.27 -51.36
CA LEU A 154 -1.53 -12.38 -52.17
C LEU A 154 -2.98 -12.89 -52.21
N ILE A 155 -3.94 -12.04 -51.86
CA ILE A 155 -5.37 -12.34 -51.86
C ILE A 155 -5.88 -12.32 -53.30
N GLY A 156 -6.32 -13.47 -53.81
CA GLY A 156 -7.04 -13.63 -55.07
C GLY A 156 -8.56 -13.73 -54.86
N ASN A 157 -9.24 -14.54 -55.67
CA ASN A 157 -10.70 -14.73 -55.59
C ASN A 157 -11.17 -15.82 -54.62
N LYS A 158 -10.26 -16.42 -53.84
CA LYS A 158 -10.57 -17.54 -52.92
C LYS A 158 -10.99 -17.01 -51.56
N LYS A 159 -12.15 -17.45 -51.05
CA LYS A 159 -12.66 -17.10 -49.72
C LYS A 159 -12.05 -17.90 -48.57
N SER A 160 -11.38 -19.03 -48.87
CA SER A 160 -10.71 -19.85 -47.86
C SER A 160 -9.23 -19.99 -48.15
N ILE A 161 -8.39 -19.63 -47.17
CA ILE A 161 -6.93 -19.64 -47.26
C ILE A 161 -6.34 -20.23 -45.98
N ASN A 162 -5.78 -21.43 -46.05
CA ASN A 162 -5.01 -22.02 -44.96
C ASN A 162 -3.53 -21.61 -45.08
N ILE A 163 -2.91 -21.31 -43.94
CA ILE A 163 -1.54 -20.76 -43.87
C ILE A 163 -0.67 -21.75 -43.12
N THR A 164 0.41 -22.21 -43.76
CA THR A 164 1.42 -23.05 -43.12
C THR A 164 2.68 -22.22 -42.85
N LEU A 165 3.08 -22.11 -41.58
CA LEU A 165 4.30 -21.42 -41.15
C LEU A 165 5.49 -22.37 -41.10
N ILE A 166 6.67 -21.86 -41.43
CA ILE A 166 7.94 -22.59 -41.43
C ILE A 166 8.83 -22.01 -40.33
N GLU A 167 9.43 -22.88 -39.53
CA GLU A 167 10.32 -22.49 -38.43
C GLU A 167 11.53 -21.69 -38.94
N ASN A 168 11.91 -20.67 -38.17
CA ASN A 168 13.10 -19.88 -38.43
C ASN A 168 14.24 -20.33 -37.49
N HIS A 169 15.10 -21.21 -38.00
CA HIS A 169 16.25 -21.77 -37.27
C HIS A 169 17.40 -20.77 -37.03
N GLU A 170 17.41 -19.58 -37.67
CA GLU A 170 18.48 -18.59 -37.46
C GLU A 170 18.35 -17.79 -36.15
N VAL A 171 17.19 -17.87 -35.48
CA VAL A 171 16.94 -17.17 -34.21
C VAL A 171 17.32 -18.02 -32.99
N LEU A 172 17.74 -19.28 -33.18
CA LEU A 172 18.00 -20.24 -32.11
C LEU A 172 19.45 -20.71 -32.09
N ASN A 173 20.38 -19.78 -31.85
CA ASN A 173 21.67 -20.10 -31.24
C ASN A 173 21.89 -19.17 -30.06
N GLU A 174 21.00 -19.30 -29.09
CA GLU A 174 21.20 -18.76 -27.75
C GLU A 174 21.52 -19.97 -26.86
N VAL A 175 22.80 -20.10 -26.46
CA VAL A 175 23.13 -20.89 -25.28
C VAL A 175 22.58 -20.11 -24.10
N VAL A 176 21.29 -20.29 -23.86
CA VAL A 176 20.61 -19.81 -22.67
C VAL A 176 21.18 -20.63 -21.53
N VAL A 177 21.95 -19.98 -20.66
CA VAL A 177 22.09 -20.43 -19.28
C VAL A 177 20.71 -20.28 -18.67
N VAL A 178 19.94 -21.37 -18.73
CA VAL A 178 18.58 -21.41 -18.19
C VAL A 178 18.67 -21.25 -16.68
N GLY A 179 18.29 -20.07 -16.21
CA GLY A 179 17.71 -19.91 -14.88
C GLY A 179 16.47 -20.78 -14.79
N TYR A 180 16.45 -21.71 -13.83
CA TYR A 180 15.31 -22.54 -13.40
C TYR A 180 14.34 -22.99 -14.51
N GLY A 181 14.74 -24.03 -15.25
CA GLY A 181 13.85 -24.90 -16.02
C GLY A 181 14.21 -26.36 -15.73
N THR A 182 13.29 -27.11 -15.14
CA THR A 182 13.43 -28.55 -14.86
C THR A 182 13.51 -29.33 -16.17
N GLN A 183 14.67 -29.89 -16.49
CA GLN A 183 14.72 -30.99 -17.46
C GLN A 183 14.10 -32.25 -16.83
N LYS A 184 13.17 -32.88 -17.54
CA LYS A 184 12.63 -34.20 -17.16
C LYS A 184 13.78 -35.20 -17.10
N LYS A 185 13.96 -35.79 -15.91
CA LYS A 185 14.87 -36.90 -15.66
C LYS A 185 14.33 -38.16 -16.33
N ALA A 186 14.97 -38.62 -17.40
CA ALA A 186 14.79 -40.00 -17.86
C ALA A 186 15.64 -40.93 -16.97
N GLY A 187 14.94 -41.83 -16.27
CA GLY A 187 15.40 -43.03 -15.56
C GLY A 187 16.86 -43.13 -15.11
N LEU A 188 17.08 -42.96 -13.81
CA LEU A 188 18.10 -43.74 -13.07
C LEU A 188 17.59 -43.91 -11.63
N THR A 189 16.87 -45.02 -11.45
CA THR A 189 16.49 -45.59 -10.16
C THR A 189 17.72 -46.22 -9.50
N GLY A 190 18.02 -45.80 -8.28
CA GLY A 190 19.08 -46.38 -7.46
C GLY A 190 19.21 -45.60 -6.16
N ALA A 191 18.56 -46.10 -5.11
CA ALA A 191 18.55 -45.50 -3.79
C ALA A 191 19.97 -45.34 -3.23
N VAL A 192 20.29 -44.17 -2.68
CA VAL A 192 21.46 -43.99 -1.81
C VAL A 192 21.02 -44.31 -0.39
N MET A 193 21.49 -45.44 0.13
CA MET A 193 21.36 -45.79 1.53
C MET A 193 22.38 -44.96 2.32
N SER A 194 21.95 -43.85 2.90
CA SER A 194 22.65 -43.21 4.00
C SER A 194 22.22 -43.93 5.28
N ILE A 195 23.16 -44.51 6.01
CA ILE A 195 22.86 -45.04 7.35
C ILE A 195 22.58 -43.84 8.24
N GLN A 196 21.30 -43.58 8.51
CA GLN A 196 20.85 -42.72 9.61
C GLN A 196 21.12 -43.46 10.92
N ASP A 197 21.91 -42.87 11.81
CA ASP A 197 21.90 -43.29 13.20
C ASP A 197 20.66 -42.66 13.87
N LYS A 198 19.63 -43.47 14.09
CA LYS A 198 18.50 -43.14 14.97
C LYS A 198 18.97 -43.31 16.41
N ARG A 199 19.63 -42.30 16.98
CA ARG A 199 19.90 -42.23 18.42
C ARG A 199 20.34 -40.85 18.92
N ILE A 200 19.69 -39.77 18.47
CA ILE A 200 19.79 -38.46 19.14
C ILE A 200 18.39 -37.85 19.20
N GLU A 201 17.56 -38.37 20.11
CA GLU A 201 16.25 -37.79 20.46
C GLU A 201 16.08 -37.66 21.98
N ALA A 202 17.17 -37.72 22.75
CA ALA A 202 17.09 -37.63 24.21
C ALA A 202 18.33 -36.98 24.82
N ILE A 203 18.45 -35.66 24.71
CA ILE A 203 19.05 -34.80 25.74
C ILE A 203 18.34 -33.43 25.68
N THR A 204 17.13 -33.39 26.23
CA THR A 204 16.56 -32.19 26.85
C THR A 204 16.69 -32.42 28.34
N GLU A 205 17.68 -31.81 28.98
CA GLU A 205 17.62 -31.49 30.40
C GLU A 205 18.67 -30.42 30.71
N GLU A 206 18.23 -29.41 31.46
CA GLU A 206 18.98 -28.25 31.93
C GLU A 206 20.16 -28.68 32.80
N SER A 207 21.35 -28.12 32.57
CA SER A 207 22.31 -27.79 33.64
C SER A 207 23.49 -26.98 33.10
N ASP A 208 23.78 -25.90 33.82
CA ASP A 208 25.00 -25.11 33.73
C ASP A 208 26.22 -25.97 34.12
N ASP A 209 26.91 -26.58 33.14
CA ASP A 209 28.38 -26.72 33.15
C ASP A 209 28.88 -27.31 31.82
N LEU A 210 29.39 -26.46 30.93
CA LEU A 210 29.75 -26.84 29.55
C LEU A 210 31.20 -26.50 29.18
N VAL A 211 32.12 -26.56 30.15
CA VAL A 211 33.57 -26.39 29.90
C VAL A 211 34.36 -27.71 29.95
N TYR A 212 33.78 -28.84 30.36
CA TYR A 212 34.57 -30.08 30.57
C TYR A 212 34.21 -31.31 29.73
N ASN A 213 33.26 -31.24 28.79
CA ASN A 213 32.79 -32.43 28.05
C ASN A 213 33.29 -32.58 26.59
N THR A 214 34.16 -31.70 26.10
CA THR A 214 34.83 -31.90 24.79
C THR A 214 35.80 -33.09 24.80
N ALA A 215 36.43 -33.39 25.94
CA ALA A 215 37.39 -34.49 26.05
C ALA A 215 36.77 -35.90 25.94
N ARG A 216 35.45 -36.06 26.15
CA ARG A 216 34.80 -37.38 26.11
C ARG A 216 34.21 -37.74 24.73
N ILE A 217 34.00 -36.75 23.88
CA ILE A 217 33.55 -36.93 22.49
C ILE A 217 34.75 -37.23 21.58
N ASP A 218 35.91 -36.62 21.85
CA ASP A 218 37.16 -36.89 21.11
C ASP A 218 37.64 -38.34 21.31
N ALA A 219 37.53 -38.88 22.53
CA ALA A 219 37.97 -40.25 22.83
C ALA A 219 37.13 -41.35 22.12
N GLN A 220 35.84 -41.11 21.86
CA GLN A 220 34.98 -42.06 21.14
C GLN A 220 35.18 -42.00 19.62
N LEU A 221 35.57 -40.84 19.08
CA LEU A 221 35.95 -40.68 17.67
C LEU A 221 37.33 -41.32 17.39
N GLU A 222 38.29 -41.15 18.31
CA GLU A 222 39.60 -41.80 18.23
C GLU A 222 39.51 -43.34 18.24
N GLN A 223 38.69 -43.93 19.12
CA GLN A 223 38.47 -45.39 19.15
C GLN A 223 37.75 -45.91 17.89
N GLY A 224 36.83 -45.12 17.32
CA GLY A 224 36.12 -45.47 16.08
C GLY A 224 36.96 -45.38 14.80
N LEU A 225 37.98 -44.51 14.79
CA LEU A 225 38.90 -44.32 13.66
C LEU A 225 40.09 -45.30 13.70
N GLN A 226 40.64 -45.60 14.89
CA GLN A 226 41.74 -46.57 15.03
C GLN A 226 41.35 -48.01 14.61
N GLY A 227 40.06 -48.37 14.73
CA GLY A 227 39.54 -49.67 14.26
C GLY A 227 39.23 -49.76 12.76
N ARG A 228 39.27 -48.65 12.01
CA ARG A 228 38.81 -48.60 10.59
C ARG A 228 39.92 -48.33 9.57
N VAL A 229 41.14 -48.01 10.00
CA VAL A 229 42.27 -47.74 9.09
C VAL A 229 43.06 -49.02 8.73
N ALA A 230 42.84 -50.13 9.45
CA ALA A 230 43.38 -51.43 9.05
C ALA A 230 42.42 -52.18 8.11
N GLY A 231 42.64 -52.06 6.79
CA GLY A 231 42.09 -52.99 5.79
C GLY A 231 40.66 -52.72 5.31
N ILE A 232 40.37 -51.53 4.79
CA ILE A 232 39.11 -51.27 4.07
C ILE A 232 39.12 -52.02 2.71
N GLN A 233 38.57 -53.23 2.69
CA GLN A 233 38.15 -53.91 1.45
C GLN A 233 36.67 -53.62 1.18
N ILE A 234 36.37 -52.96 0.04
CA ILE A 234 34.99 -52.76 -0.42
C ILE A 234 34.51 -54.09 -1.03
N ARG A 235 33.90 -54.97 -0.23
CA ARG A 235 33.41 -56.28 -0.72
C ARG A 235 32.24 -56.12 -1.70
N GLY A 236 32.41 -56.68 -2.90
CA GLY A 236 31.33 -56.98 -3.85
C GLY A 236 31.85 -57.11 -5.29
N GLY A 237 32.18 -58.33 -5.74
CA GLY A 237 32.46 -58.62 -7.16
C GLY A 237 33.57 -59.66 -7.37
N SER A 238 33.21 -60.85 -7.85
CA SER A 238 34.12 -61.93 -8.23
C SER A 238 35.08 -61.47 -9.34
N SER A 239 36.40 -61.49 -9.11
CA SER A 239 37.39 -61.51 -10.18
C SER A 239 38.37 -62.65 -9.96
N ILE A 240 38.40 -63.57 -10.92
CA ILE A 240 39.45 -64.57 -11.09
C ILE A 240 40.50 -63.91 -11.98
N SER A 241 41.78 -64.03 -11.59
CA SER A 241 43.00 -63.46 -12.20
C SER A 241 43.42 -62.05 -11.74
N GLY A 242 44.66 -61.95 -11.25
CA GLY A 242 45.16 -60.88 -10.40
C GLY A 242 45.64 -59.61 -11.11
N ASN A 243 45.25 -58.47 -10.55
CA ASN A 243 46.13 -57.43 -10.00
C ASN A 243 45.28 -56.34 -9.29
N SER A 244 45.52 -56.17 -7.98
CA SER A 244 45.01 -55.15 -7.04
C SER A 244 43.49 -54.80 -7.07
N ASN A 245 42.73 -55.39 -6.14
CA ASN A 245 41.34 -55.00 -5.78
C ASN A 245 41.27 -53.74 -4.89
N ASN A 246 42.24 -52.83 -4.97
CA ASN A 246 42.30 -51.66 -4.10
C ASN A 246 41.38 -50.55 -4.65
N PRO A 247 40.61 -49.85 -3.79
CA PRO A 247 39.85 -48.68 -4.21
C PRO A 247 40.79 -47.51 -4.56
N LEU A 248 40.30 -46.56 -5.35
CA LEU A 248 41.04 -45.32 -5.63
C LEU A 248 41.01 -44.42 -4.38
N TYR A 249 42.16 -43.94 -3.91
CA TYR A 249 42.23 -42.99 -2.80
C TYR A 249 42.26 -41.55 -3.32
N VAL A 250 41.45 -40.69 -2.73
CA VAL A 250 41.45 -39.25 -2.98
C VAL A 250 41.66 -38.55 -1.66
N VAL A 251 42.76 -37.82 -1.51
CA VAL A 251 43.10 -37.08 -0.28
C VAL A 251 43.05 -35.59 -0.63
N ASP A 252 42.23 -34.84 0.10
CA ASP A 252 42.07 -33.38 -0.05
C ASP A 252 41.71 -32.93 -1.47
N GLY A 253 41.00 -33.79 -2.20
CA GLY A 253 40.53 -33.54 -3.57
C GLY A 253 41.50 -33.96 -4.68
N GLU A 254 42.67 -34.51 -4.33
CA GLU A 254 43.66 -35.03 -5.29
C GLU A 254 43.76 -36.56 -5.24
N ILE A 255 43.99 -37.20 -6.39
CA ILE A 255 44.19 -38.64 -6.45
C ILE A 255 45.51 -38.98 -5.74
N ALA A 256 45.42 -39.73 -4.65
CA ALA A 256 46.55 -40.12 -3.84
C ALA A 256 47.02 -41.54 -4.22
N SER A 257 48.34 -41.76 -4.17
CA SER A 257 48.88 -43.11 -4.25
C SER A 257 48.55 -43.90 -2.98
N GLU A 258 48.59 -45.23 -3.08
CA GLU A 258 48.37 -46.10 -1.92
C GLU A 258 49.40 -45.85 -0.80
N GLU A 259 50.60 -45.40 -1.14
CA GLU A 259 51.64 -45.00 -0.19
C GLU A 259 51.29 -43.73 0.57
N ILE A 260 50.73 -42.71 -0.11
CA ILE A 260 50.27 -41.47 0.52
C ILE A 260 49.12 -41.76 1.50
N PHE A 261 48.20 -42.67 1.15
CA PHE A 261 47.14 -43.11 2.05
C PHE A 261 47.68 -43.83 3.30
N LYS A 262 48.64 -44.76 3.12
CA LYS A 262 49.24 -45.52 4.23
C LYS A 262 50.05 -44.63 5.18
N ASN A 263 50.65 -43.56 4.67
CA ASN A 263 51.44 -42.60 5.45
C ASN A 263 50.61 -41.45 6.03
N LEU A 264 49.29 -41.47 5.87
CA LEU A 264 48.40 -40.44 6.40
C LEU A 264 48.24 -40.60 7.92
N ASN A 265 48.57 -39.56 8.68
CA ASN A 265 48.38 -39.58 10.13
C ASN A 265 46.86 -39.57 10.46
N PRO A 266 46.34 -40.56 11.22
CA PRO A 266 44.93 -40.58 11.60
C PRO A 266 44.45 -39.33 12.34
N ALA A 267 45.33 -38.68 13.11
CA ALA A 267 45.02 -37.45 13.84
C ALA A 267 44.77 -36.24 12.93
N ASP A 268 45.16 -36.34 11.65
CA ASP A 268 44.97 -35.29 10.66
C ASP A 268 43.70 -35.51 9.83
N VAL A 269 43.02 -36.65 9.95
CA VAL A 269 41.78 -36.98 9.22
C VAL A 269 40.57 -36.28 9.85
N ILE A 270 39.87 -35.46 9.07
CA ILE A 270 38.61 -34.83 9.43
C ILE A 270 37.42 -35.71 9.02
N SER A 271 37.47 -36.29 7.81
CA SER A 271 36.36 -37.12 7.30
C SER A 271 36.83 -38.15 6.28
N LEU A 272 36.10 -39.26 6.17
CA LEU A 272 36.30 -40.31 5.17
C LEU A 272 34.95 -40.66 4.52
N ASP A 273 34.82 -40.41 3.23
CA ASP A 273 33.67 -40.73 2.39
C ASP A 273 33.99 -41.87 1.41
N ILE A 274 33.01 -42.71 1.07
CA ILE A 274 33.19 -43.83 0.15
C ILE A 274 32.19 -43.71 -1.01
N LEU A 275 32.70 -43.63 -2.25
CA LEU A 275 31.91 -43.72 -3.48
C LEU A 275 31.96 -45.14 -4.06
N LYS A 276 30.81 -45.67 -4.50
CA LYS A 276 30.67 -47.02 -5.08
C LYS A 276 30.10 -47.00 -6.50
N ASP A 277 30.34 -48.10 -7.23
CA ASP A 277 29.70 -48.47 -8.49
C ASP A 277 29.74 -47.36 -9.57
N ALA A 278 28.60 -47.10 -10.23
CA ALA A 278 28.48 -46.20 -11.37
C ALA A 278 28.86 -44.74 -11.09
N LYS A 279 28.77 -44.26 -9.84
CA LYS A 279 29.18 -42.88 -9.49
C LYS A 279 30.69 -42.72 -9.43
N ALA A 280 31.37 -43.76 -8.94
CA ALA A 280 32.82 -43.80 -8.84
C ALA A 280 33.48 -43.84 -10.23
N THR A 281 32.99 -44.73 -11.11
CA THR A 281 33.48 -44.86 -12.49
C THR A 281 33.10 -43.68 -13.39
N ALA A 282 31.94 -43.03 -13.18
CA ALA A 282 31.57 -41.83 -13.92
C ALA A 282 32.49 -40.63 -13.64
N LEU A 283 33.07 -40.54 -12.43
CA LEU A 283 33.93 -39.42 -12.03
C LEU A 283 35.41 -39.65 -12.34
N TYR A 284 35.91 -40.87 -12.12
CA TYR A 284 37.34 -41.20 -12.15
C TYR A 284 37.71 -42.27 -13.21
N GLY A 285 36.76 -42.65 -14.07
CA GLY A 285 36.96 -43.60 -15.15
C GLY A 285 37.23 -45.04 -14.67
N SER A 286 37.90 -45.83 -15.49
CA SER A 286 38.20 -47.25 -15.23
C SER A 286 39.00 -47.51 -13.95
N LYS A 287 39.73 -46.50 -13.45
CA LYS A 287 40.51 -46.58 -12.20
C LYS A 287 39.65 -46.65 -10.94
N ALA A 288 38.36 -46.36 -11.02
CA ALA A 288 37.42 -46.38 -9.89
C ALA A 288 36.42 -47.55 -9.95
N THR A 289 36.70 -48.57 -10.76
CA THR A 289 35.89 -49.80 -10.87
C THR A 289 35.74 -50.52 -9.53
N ASN A 290 36.72 -50.38 -8.63
CA ASN A 290 36.73 -50.96 -7.28
C ASN A 290 36.25 -49.99 -6.19
N GLY A 291 35.64 -48.85 -6.55
CA GLY A 291 35.20 -47.79 -5.62
C GLY A 291 36.27 -46.72 -5.34
N VAL A 292 35.87 -45.62 -4.68
CA VAL A 292 36.74 -44.49 -4.32
C VAL A 292 36.59 -44.16 -2.84
N VAL A 293 37.70 -43.96 -2.13
CA VAL A 293 37.73 -43.47 -0.75
C VAL A 293 38.24 -42.03 -0.77
N ILE A 294 37.40 -41.08 -0.34
CA ILE A 294 37.72 -39.65 -0.26
C ILE A 294 38.04 -39.32 1.20
N ILE A 295 39.18 -38.70 1.44
CA ILE A 295 39.67 -38.34 2.76
C ILE A 295 39.92 -36.84 2.78
N THR A 296 39.42 -36.18 3.81
CA THR A 296 39.64 -34.74 4.06
C THR A 296 40.49 -34.60 5.31
N THR A 297 41.55 -33.79 5.25
CA THR A 297 42.50 -33.58 6.34
C THR A 297 42.44 -32.15 6.91
N LYS A 298 43.10 -31.93 8.05
CA LYS A 298 43.33 -30.60 8.64
C LYS A 298 44.00 -29.62 7.67
N LYS A 299 44.88 -30.09 6.78
CA LYS A 299 45.53 -29.24 5.76
C LYS A 299 44.53 -28.68 4.76
N ALA A 300 43.51 -29.45 4.41
CA ALA A 300 42.44 -29.00 3.53
C ALA A 300 41.65 -27.84 4.17
N LEU A 301 41.42 -27.91 5.48
CA LEU A 301 40.76 -26.85 6.23
C LEU A 301 41.63 -25.58 6.30
N GLU A 302 42.94 -25.71 6.55
CA GLU A 302 43.88 -24.59 6.46
C GLU A 302 43.87 -23.96 5.06
N ALA A 303 43.85 -24.77 4.01
CA ALA A 303 43.79 -24.28 2.63
C ALA A 303 42.49 -23.53 2.29
N LEU A 304 41.37 -23.84 2.97
CA LEU A 304 40.12 -23.07 2.85
C LEU A 304 40.21 -21.69 3.51
N THR A 305 40.96 -21.55 4.62
CA THR A 305 41.13 -20.24 5.30
C THR A 305 41.85 -19.21 4.45
N GLN A 306 42.65 -19.65 3.47
CA GLN A 306 43.37 -18.79 2.53
C GLN A 306 42.52 -18.37 1.32
N VAL A 307 41.30 -18.90 1.17
CA VAL A 307 40.42 -18.55 0.05
C VAL A 307 39.85 -17.15 0.26
N THR A 308 40.15 -16.24 -0.67
CA THR A 308 39.54 -14.90 -0.68
C THR A 308 38.09 -14.98 -1.16
N ALA A 309 37.16 -14.61 -0.29
CA ALA A 309 35.74 -14.56 -0.61
C ALA A 309 35.37 -13.24 -1.32
N ARG A 310 34.51 -13.35 -2.35
CA ARG A 310 33.91 -12.23 -3.07
C ARG A 310 32.93 -11.50 -2.13
N LYS A 311 33.01 -10.17 -2.08
CA LYS A 311 32.20 -9.29 -1.22
C LYS A 311 31.40 -8.26 -2.00
N ASN A 312 31.93 -7.79 -3.13
CA ASN A 312 31.24 -6.80 -3.95
C ASN A 312 30.24 -7.47 -4.91
N LEU A 313 29.04 -7.73 -4.41
CA LEU A 313 27.97 -8.43 -5.15
C LEU A 313 26.93 -7.46 -5.74
N SER A 314 27.27 -6.18 -5.94
CA SER A 314 26.33 -5.17 -6.44
C SER A 314 25.71 -5.57 -7.79
N GLU A 315 24.38 -5.41 -7.94
CA GLU A 315 23.66 -5.77 -9.18
C GLU A 315 23.88 -4.78 -10.34
N THR A 316 24.38 -3.59 -10.03
CA THR A 316 24.73 -2.56 -11.03
C THR A 316 26.22 -2.33 -11.02
N ALA A 317 26.89 -2.61 -12.15
CA ALA A 317 28.33 -2.41 -12.26
C ALA A 317 28.74 -0.94 -12.33
N PHE A 318 28.01 -0.13 -13.09
CA PHE A 318 28.26 1.31 -13.22
C PHE A 318 27.04 2.03 -13.80
N PHE A 319 26.97 3.35 -13.59
CA PHE A 319 26.03 4.24 -14.26
C PHE A 319 26.70 5.59 -14.56
N PHE A 320 26.86 5.91 -15.84
CA PHE A 320 27.51 7.14 -16.29
C PHE A 320 26.54 8.00 -17.12
N PRO A 321 25.76 8.90 -16.50
CA PRO A 321 24.73 9.66 -17.19
C PRO A 321 25.26 10.77 -18.13
N ASN A 322 26.54 11.14 -18.01
CA ASN A 322 27.12 12.33 -18.64
C ASN A 322 28.27 12.05 -19.62
N LEU A 323 28.31 10.87 -20.24
CA LEU A 323 29.34 10.55 -21.23
C LEU A 323 29.22 11.42 -22.49
N LYS A 324 30.31 12.07 -22.88
CA LYS A 324 30.40 12.85 -24.12
C LYS A 324 31.35 12.16 -25.09
N THR A 325 31.04 12.25 -26.38
CA THR A 325 31.94 11.78 -27.43
C THR A 325 33.13 12.74 -27.60
N ASP A 326 34.26 12.21 -28.05
CA ASP A 326 35.36 13.01 -28.58
C ASP A 326 34.97 13.73 -29.88
N SER A 327 35.88 14.54 -30.43
CA SER A 327 35.68 15.25 -31.70
C SER A 327 35.45 14.34 -32.91
N ARG A 328 35.71 13.03 -32.78
CA ARG A 328 35.50 12.00 -33.81
C ARG A 328 34.25 11.14 -33.53
N GLY A 329 33.45 11.50 -32.53
CA GLY A 329 32.23 10.75 -32.18
C GLY A 329 32.48 9.48 -31.36
N LYS A 330 33.69 9.27 -30.82
CA LYS A 330 34.04 8.08 -30.03
C LYS A 330 33.84 8.32 -28.53
N VAL A 331 33.41 7.29 -27.81
CA VAL A 331 33.35 7.27 -26.34
C VAL A 331 34.16 6.10 -25.81
N SER A 332 34.95 6.33 -24.77
CA SER A 332 35.75 5.31 -24.07
C SER A 332 35.65 5.56 -22.57
N PHE A 333 35.41 4.51 -21.81
CA PHE A 333 35.32 4.54 -20.35
C PHE A 333 35.81 3.22 -19.79
N ASN A 334 36.40 3.26 -18.60
CA ASN A 334 36.84 2.09 -17.86
C ASN A 334 36.08 2.05 -16.52
N PHE A 335 35.81 0.85 -16.04
CA PHE A 335 35.21 0.63 -14.72
C PHE A 335 35.74 -0.68 -14.14
N THR A 336 35.73 -0.77 -12.82
CA THR A 336 35.97 -2.04 -12.11
C THR A 336 34.65 -2.77 -11.98
N SER A 337 34.55 -3.98 -12.54
CA SER A 337 33.34 -4.79 -12.39
C SER A 337 33.15 -5.20 -10.93
N PRO A 338 31.89 -5.29 -10.44
CA PRO A 338 31.60 -6.05 -9.24
C PRO A 338 32.08 -7.49 -9.37
N GLU A 339 32.25 -8.14 -8.23
CA GLU A 339 32.70 -9.52 -8.08
C GLU A 339 31.55 -10.54 -8.27
N ALA A 340 30.35 -10.08 -8.64
CA ALA A 340 29.25 -10.96 -9.00
C ALA A 340 29.60 -11.76 -10.27
N LEU A 341 29.38 -13.07 -10.22
CA LEU A 341 29.58 -13.99 -11.35
C LEU A 341 28.28 -14.08 -12.15
N THR A 342 28.12 -13.21 -13.13
CA THR A 342 26.84 -13.00 -13.83
C THR A 342 27.03 -12.51 -15.27
N SER A 343 25.92 -12.38 -16.00
CA SER A 343 25.87 -11.72 -17.30
C SER A 343 25.36 -10.28 -17.12
N TRP A 344 26.22 -9.32 -17.40
CA TRP A 344 25.94 -7.88 -17.35
C TRP A 344 25.33 -7.40 -18.66
N LYS A 345 24.26 -6.61 -18.57
CA LYS A 345 23.68 -5.90 -19.72
C LYS A 345 24.24 -4.48 -19.81
N LEU A 346 25.15 -4.25 -20.76
CA LEU A 346 25.59 -2.92 -21.16
C LEU A 346 24.48 -2.23 -21.96
N ARG A 347 24.00 -1.09 -21.47
CA ARG A 347 22.97 -0.29 -22.12
C ARG A 347 23.49 1.12 -22.37
N LEU A 348 23.43 1.57 -23.62
CA LEU A 348 23.87 2.90 -24.04
C LEU A 348 22.73 3.62 -24.76
N LEU A 349 22.44 4.83 -24.31
CA LEU A 349 21.51 5.76 -24.95
C LEU A 349 22.30 7.00 -25.36
N ALA A 350 22.33 7.30 -26.66
CA ALA A 350 22.97 8.48 -27.19
C ALA A 350 21.92 9.45 -27.74
N HIS A 351 22.14 10.76 -27.54
CA HIS A 351 21.33 11.79 -28.19
C HIS A 351 22.17 13.02 -28.54
N ASN A 352 21.68 13.86 -29.46
CA ASN A 352 22.30 15.16 -29.79
C ASN A 352 21.34 16.34 -29.53
N LYS A 353 21.79 17.56 -29.81
CA LYS A 353 21.00 18.80 -29.60
C LYS A 353 19.74 18.88 -30.48
N ASN A 354 19.69 18.13 -31.57
CA ASN A 354 18.55 18.06 -32.48
C ASN A 354 17.58 16.94 -32.10
N ALA A 355 17.72 16.37 -30.89
CA ALA A 355 16.93 15.25 -30.39
C ALA A 355 17.01 13.97 -31.26
N VAL A 356 18.06 13.82 -32.08
CA VAL A 356 18.35 12.54 -32.73
C VAL A 356 18.88 11.59 -31.67
N SER A 357 18.28 10.41 -31.53
CA SER A 357 18.63 9.42 -30.51
C SER A 357 18.97 8.05 -31.08
N ALA A 358 19.84 7.30 -30.40
CA ALA A 358 20.16 5.91 -30.70
C ALA A 358 20.28 5.08 -29.41
N TYR A 359 19.92 3.79 -29.48
CA TYR A 359 20.02 2.84 -28.37
C TYR A 359 20.88 1.64 -28.76
N LEU A 360 21.75 1.20 -27.85
CA LEU A 360 22.57 0.00 -27.99
C LEU A 360 22.51 -0.84 -26.71
N GLU A 361 22.32 -2.14 -26.87
CA GLU A 361 22.41 -3.13 -25.79
C GLU A 361 23.43 -4.21 -26.16
N LYS A 362 24.31 -4.57 -25.23
CA LYS A 362 25.31 -5.64 -25.35
C LYS A 362 25.38 -6.43 -24.03
N SER A 363 25.92 -7.65 -24.08
CA SER A 363 26.11 -8.50 -22.90
C SER A 363 27.60 -8.76 -22.64
N VAL A 364 27.99 -8.82 -21.37
CA VAL A 364 29.34 -9.16 -20.90
C VAL A 364 29.22 -10.17 -19.76
N VAL A 365 30.01 -11.24 -19.76
CA VAL A 365 29.92 -12.31 -18.74
C VAL A 365 31.15 -12.29 -17.84
N THR A 366 30.94 -12.32 -16.52
CA THR A 366 31.97 -12.56 -15.50
C THR A 366 31.84 -13.99 -14.98
N GLN A 367 32.91 -14.78 -15.08
CA GLN A 367 32.92 -16.19 -14.68
C GLN A 367 34.31 -16.61 -14.15
N LYS A 368 34.34 -17.65 -13.30
CA LYS A 368 35.57 -18.32 -12.84
C LYS A 368 35.57 -19.77 -13.31
N GLU A 369 36.74 -20.40 -13.30
CA GLU A 369 36.89 -21.82 -13.69
C GLU A 369 36.24 -22.77 -12.69
N LEU A 370 36.28 -22.43 -11.41
CA LEU A 370 35.45 -22.99 -10.35
C LEU A 370 34.59 -21.85 -9.79
N MET A 371 33.27 -22.01 -9.80
CA MET A 371 32.33 -21.01 -9.32
C MET A 371 31.49 -21.55 -8.18
N LEU A 372 31.33 -20.75 -7.12
CA LEU A 372 30.46 -21.02 -5.99
C LEU A 372 29.34 -19.98 -5.99
N LEU A 373 28.10 -20.46 -6.07
CA LEU A 373 26.88 -19.65 -6.13
C LEU A 373 25.94 -20.08 -4.99
N PRO A 374 26.00 -19.41 -3.82
CA PRO A 374 25.10 -19.71 -2.72
C PRO A 374 23.67 -19.21 -3.00
N ASN A 375 22.68 -19.91 -2.45
CA ASN A 375 21.26 -19.55 -2.52
C ASN A 375 20.75 -19.26 -1.10
N PHE A 376 20.96 -18.01 -0.66
CA PHE A 376 20.41 -17.49 0.58
C PHE A 376 19.06 -16.80 0.33
N PRO A 377 18.13 -16.83 1.30
CA PRO A 377 16.98 -15.94 1.30
C PRO A 377 17.44 -14.48 1.48
N ARG A 378 16.62 -13.50 1.08
CA ARG A 378 16.92 -12.07 1.25
C ARG A 378 17.06 -11.62 2.71
N PHE A 379 16.35 -12.30 3.61
CA PHE A 379 16.39 -12.06 5.04
C PHE A 379 16.22 -13.38 5.80
N LEU A 380 16.60 -13.38 7.07
CA LEU A 380 16.35 -14.47 8.00
C LEU A 380 15.33 -14.01 9.05
N ARG A 381 14.64 -14.95 9.70
CA ARG A 381 13.70 -14.64 10.78
C ARG A 381 13.98 -15.57 11.96
N GLU A 382 13.95 -15.03 13.17
CA GLU A 382 14.18 -15.80 14.40
C GLU A 382 13.27 -17.03 14.45
N LYS A 383 13.77 -18.12 15.03
CA LYS A 383 13.09 -19.43 15.16
C LYS A 383 12.82 -20.17 13.85
N ASP A 384 13.15 -19.60 12.69
CA ASP A 384 13.07 -20.34 11.43
C ASP A 384 14.19 -21.37 11.32
N THR A 385 13.92 -22.43 10.56
CA THR A 385 14.92 -23.42 10.15
C THR A 385 15.06 -23.35 8.64
N VAL A 386 16.28 -23.23 8.13
CA VAL A 386 16.54 -23.02 6.70
C VAL A 386 17.57 -24.03 6.21
N VAL A 387 17.37 -24.56 5.00
CA VAL A 387 18.40 -25.31 4.28
C VAL A 387 19.05 -24.37 3.25
N ILE A 388 20.28 -23.97 3.53
CA ILE A 388 21.12 -23.22 2.60
C ILE A 388 21.72 -24.20 1.60
N SER A 389 21.64 -23.87 0.33
CA SER A 389 22.26 -24.63 -0.75
C SER A 389 23.23 -23.75 -1.51
N ALA A 390 24.34 -24.32 -1.97
CA ALA A 390 25.28 -23.64 -2.84
C ALA A 390 25.60 -24.51 -4.05
N LYS A 391 25.40 -23.94 -5.23
CA LYS A 391 25.79 -24.56 -6.50
C LYS A 391 27.29 -24.35 -6.70
N ILE A 392 27.99 -25.44 -6.97
CA ILE A 392 29.41 -25.41 -7.31
C ILE A 392 29.50 -25.86 -8.76
N ALA A 393 30.05 -25.01 -9.63
CA ALA A 393 30.16 -25.26 -11.05
C ALA A 393 31.63 -25.36 -11.47
N ASN A 394 31.92 -26.33 -12.33
CA ASN A 394 33.24 -26.55 -12.91
C ASN A 394 33.21 -26.21 -14.39
N MET A 395 33.90 -25.15 -14.80
CA MET A 395 33.98 -24.69 -16.19
C MET A 395 35.21 -25.25 -16.93
N THR A 396 35.95 -26.14 -16.30
CA THR A 396 37.11 -26.81 -16.92
C THR A 396 36.70 -28.11 -17.60
N ASN A 397 37.55 -28.59 -18.51
CA ASN A 397 37.39 -29.85 -19.24
C ASN A 397 37.77 -31.10 -18.43
N GLN A 398 38.08 -30.96 -17.14
CA GLN A 398 38.47 -32.07 -16.27
C GLN A 398 37.53 -32.14 -15.07
N SER A 399 37.21 -33.35 -14.60
CA SER A 399 36.52 -33.54 -13.33
C SER A 399 37.32 -32.93 -12.17
N LYS A 400 36.63 -32.43 -11.15
CA LYS A 400 37.20 -31.80 -9.96
C LYS A 400 36.59 -32.38 -8.69
N THR A 401 37.43 -32.55 -7.68
CA THR A 401 37.03 -32.96 -6.34
C THR A 401 37.56 -31.93 -5.35
N GLY A 402 36.74 -31.60 -4.37
CA GLY A 402 37.05 -30.50 -3.46
C GLY A 402 36.18 -30.48 -2.23
N ILE A 403 36.36 -29.42 -1.47
CA ILE A 403 35.66 -29.20 -0.21
C ILE A 403 35.05 -27.80 -0.18
N ALA A 404 33.88 -27.68 0.42
CA ALA A 404 33.18 -26.43 0.65
C ALA A 404 32.88 -26.26 2.14
N GLN A 405 32.95 -25.02 2.63
CA GLN A 405 32.68 -24.67 4.02
C GLN A 405 31.75 -23.45 4.08
N LEU A 406 30.78 -23.49 4.99
CA LEU A 406 29.88 -22.37 5.29
C LEU A 406 30.03 -21.95 6.75
N GLN A 407 30.34 -20.70 7.03
CA GLN A 407 30.51 -20.16 8.38
C GLN A 407 29.57 -18.97 8.61
N PHE A 408 29.16 -18.80 9.86
CA PHE A 408 28.34 -17.68 10.30
C PHE A 408 29.00 -16.86 11.41
N PHE A 409 28.90 -15.55 11.28
CA PHE A 409 29.36 -14.57 12.26
C PHE A 409 28.20 -13.62 12.59
N ASP A 410 28.15 -13.18 13.84
CA ASP A 410 27.28 -12.09 14.24
C ASP A 410 27.75 -10.80 13.53
N ALA A 411 26.86 -10.13 12.79
CA ALA A 411 27.23 -8.96 12.00
C ALA A 411 27.67 -7.75 12.85
N THR A 412 27.34 -7.73 14.14
CA THR A 412 27.70 -6.65 15.07
C THR A 412 28.99 -6.95 15.83
N THR A 413 29.16 -8.19 16.31
CA THR A 413 30.33 -8.56 17.14
C THR A 413 31.43 -9.27 16.38
N MET A 414 31.16 -9.73 15.16
CA MET A 414 32.05 -10.54 14.32
C MET A 414 32.46 -11.88 14.96
N GLN A 415 31.82 -12.26 16.07
CA GLN A 415 32.06 -13.55 16.72
C GLN A 415 31.36 -14.67 15.94
N SER A 416 32.00 -15.85 15.89
CA SER A 416 31.37 -17.01 15.27
C SER A 416 30.10 -17.41 16.01
N ILE A 417 29.04 -17.65 15.25
CA ILE A 417 27.72 -18.08 15.74
C ILE A 417 27.31 -19.44 15.16
N ASP A 418 28.24 -20.18 14.55
CA ASP A 418 27.97 -21.50 13.95
C ASP A 418 27.31 -22.47 14.94
N ILE A 419 27.74 -22.48 16.21
CA ILE A 419 27.13 -23.31 17.25
C ILE A 419 25.69 -22.86 17.55
N LYS A 420 25.47 -21.55 17.71
CA LYS A 420 24.13 -20.98 17.97
C LYS A 420 23.16 -21.27 16.81
N MET A 421 23.68 -21.31 15.58
CA MET A 421 22.90 -21.62 14.38
C MET A 421 22.81 -23.12 14.06
N LEU A 422 23.33 -23.99 14.94
CA LEU A 422 23.41 -25.45 14.78
C LEU A 422 24.20 -25.90 13.52
N ASN A 423 25.10 -25.07 13.01
CA ASN A 423 25.97 -25.33 11.87
C ASN A 423 27.28 -26.06 12.27
N VAL A 424 27.20 -27.04 13.17
CA VAL A 424 28.39 -27.74 13.71
C VAL A 424 29.12 -28.60 12.65
N LYS A 425 28.41 -29.09 11.62
CA LYS A 425 28.99 -29.82 10.47
C LYS A 425 29.07 -28.90 9.26
N ASN A 426 29.90 -27.87 9.34
CA ASN A 426 30.00 -26.81 8.34
C ASN A 426 30.78 -27.18 7.06
N ILE A 427 31.47 -28.32 7.01
CA ILE A 427 32.24 -28.76 5.83
C ILE A 427 31.44 -29.79 5.01
N ARG A 428 31.54 -29.68 3.68
CA ARG A 428 30.95 -30.60 2.69
C ARG A 428 31.97 -30.95 1.61
N ASN A 429 32.24 -32.24 1.45
CA ASN A 429 33.02 -32.77 0.33
C ASN A 429 32.15 -32.78 -0.93
N PHE A 430 32.74 -32.48 -2.09
CA PHE A 430 32.02 -32.46 -3.35
C PHE A 430 32.85 -33.02 -4.51
N ASN A 431 32.15 -33.57 -5.50
CA ASN A 431 32.75 -34.05 -6.76
C ASN A 431 31.93 -33.48 -7.92
N ILE A 432 32.60 -33.05 -9.00
CA ILE A 432 31.98 -32.40 -10.16
C ILE A 432 32.64 -32.91 -11.43
N THR A 433 31.85 -33.29 -12.42
CA THR A 433 32.34 -33.66 -13.74
C THR A 433 32.88 -32.44 -14.50
N ALA A 434 33.63 -32.68 -15.59
CA ALA A 434 33.98 -31.63 -16.55
C ALA A 434 32.72 -30.88 -17.04
N PHE A 435 32.79 -29.54 -17.10
CA PHE A 435 31.66 -28.66 -17.45
C PHE A 435 30.37 -28.89 -16.62
N GLY A 436 30.49 -29.58 -15.48
CA GLY A 436 29.37 -30.02 -14.64
C GLY A 436 29.07 -29.05 -13.50
N ASN A 437 28.04 -29.38 -12.73
CA ASN A 437 27.73 -28.72 -11.47
C ASN A 437 27.31 -29.75 -10.40
N THR A 438 27.46 -29.35 -9.14
CA THR A 438 26.98 -30.09 -7.97
C THR A 438 26.42 -29.11 -6.94
N THR A 439 25.80 -29.62 -5.89
CA THR A 439 25.20 -28.82 -4.82
C THR A 439 25.69 -29.27 -3.45
N ALA A 440 26.13 -28.33 -2.62
CA ALA A 440 26.39 -28.54 -1.20
C ALA A 440 25.25 -27.92 -0.38
N THR A 441 24.85 -28.57 0.72
CA THR A 441 23.72 -28.12 1.56
C THR A 441 24.02 -28.14 3.06
N TRP A 442 23.45 -27.16 3.77
CA TRP A 442 23.55 -26.99 5.22
C TRP A 442 22.20 -26.65 5.79
N LYS A 443 21.79 -27.36 6.84
CA LYS A 443 20.58 -27.03 7.60
C LYS A 443 20.98 -26.21 8.81
N ILE A 444 20.34 -25.06 8.99
CA ILE A 444 20.63 -24.09 10.05
C ILE A 444 19.36 -23.68 10.77
N ASN A 445 19.51 -23.23 12.01
CA ASN A 445 18.46 -22.61 12.82
C ASN A 445 18.82 -21.15 13.08
N ILE A 446 17.80 -20.28 13.08
CA ILE A 446 18.01 -18.85 13.32
C ILE A 446 17.72 -18.55 14.80
N PRO A 447 18.74 -18.18 15.61
CA PRO A 447 18.55 -17.86 17.02
C PRO A 447 17.86 -16.50 17.19
N GLU A 448 17.35 -16.25 18.40
CA GLU A 448 16.82 -14.94 18.81
C GLU A 448 17.96 -13.93 19.05
N ASP A 449 17.61 -12.64 19.15
CA ASP A 449 18.48 -11.53 19.54
C ASP A 449 19.62 -11.20 18.56
N LEU A 450 19.49 -11.62 17.30
CA LEU A 450 20.40 -11.21 16.23
C LEU A 450 19.80 -10.07 15.41
N GLN A 451 20.59 -9.04 15.15
CA GLN A 451 20.22 -7.96 14.21
C GLN A 451 20.60 -8.30 12.76
N GLY A 452 21.65 -9.09 12.58
CA GLY A 452 22.16 -9.50 11.28
C GLY A 452 23.18 -10.63 11.40
N VAL A 453 23.28 -11.41 10.34
CA VAL A 453 24.21 -12.53 10.21
C VAL A 453 25.10 -12.29 9.01
N GLN A 454 26.41 -12.28 9.23
CA GLN A 454 27.37 -12.36 8.15
C GLN A 454 27.65 -13.83 7.86
N TYR A 455 27.50 -14.25 6.61
CA TYR A 455 27.94 -15.57 6.18
C TYR A 455 29.23 -15.47 5.38
N ARG A 456 30.06 -16.50 5.47
CA ARG A 456 31.19 -16.75 4.57
C ARG A 456 31.08 -18.17 4.06
N ILE A 457 31.02 -18.33 2.75
CA ILE A 457 31.03 -19.64 2.09
C ILE A 457 32.20 -19.71 1.13
N VAL A 458 32.99 -20.77 1.23
CA VAL A 458 34.21 -20.97 0.42
C VAL A 458 34.25 -22.39 -0.12
N ALA A 459 34.84 -22.56 -1.29
CA ALA A 459 35.07 -23.85 -1.94
C ALA A 459 36.45 -23.89 -2.60
N LYS A 460 37.13 -25.03 -2.50
CA LYS A 460 38.45 -25.27 -3.11
C LYS A 460 38.52 -26.66 -3.72
N ALA A 461 39.11 -26.75 -4.92
CA ALA A 461 39.41 -28.00 -5.62
C ALA A 461 40.78 -27.87 -6.33
N GLY A 462 41.82 -28.47 -5.75
CA GLY A 462 43.20 -28.26 -6.20
C GLY A 462 43.59 -26.77 -6.20
N ASN A 463 44.08 -26.27 -7.33
CA ASN A 463 44.47 -24.87 -7.52
C ASN A 463 43.29 -23.90 -7.75
N TYR A 464 42.07 -24.40 -7.89
CA TYR A 464 40.89 -23.57 -8.12
C TYR A 464 40.15 -23.32 -6.81
N SER A 465 39.73 -22.08 -6.58
CA SER A 465 38.94 -21.72 -5.41
C SER A 465 37.99 -20.57 -5.69
N ASP A 466 36.85 -20.59 -5.00
CA ASP A 466 35.90 -19.50 -5.00
C ASP A 466 35.23 -19.36 -3.64
N GLY A 467 34.78 -18.15 -3.33
CA GLY A 467 34.12 -17.86 -2.07
C GLY A 467 33.20 -16.67 -2.21
N GLU A 468 32.23 -16.57 -1.32
CA GLU A 468 31.30 -15.45 -1.22
C GLU A 468 31.08 -15.11 0.25
N GLU A 469 31.03 -13.83 0.56
CA GLU A 469 30.76 -13.30 1.89
C GLU A 469 29.77 -12.15 1.78
N ASN A 470 28.69 -12.22 2.55
CA ASN A 470 27.67 -11.18 2.56
C ASN A 470 26.94 -11.14 3.92
N ILE A 471 26.19 -10.07 4.17
CA ILE A 471 25.41 -9.86 5.38
C ILE A 471 23.92 -9.98 5.06
N LEU A 472 23.18 -10.67 5.93
CA LEU A 472 21.72 -10.80 5.86
C LEU A 472 21.08 -10.22 7.13
N PRO A 473 20.01 -9.43 7.01
CA PRO A 473 19.26 -8.98 8.17
C PRO A 473 18.52 -10.16 8.81
N VAL A 474 18.44 -10.15 10.15
CA VAL A 474 17.60 -11.08 10.92
C VAL A 474 16.42 -10.30 11.48
N LEU A 475 15.21 -10.72 11.11
CA LEU A 475 13.96 -10.11 11.56
C LEU A 475 13.44 -10.83 12.80
N THR A 476 12.85 -10.07 13.72
CA THR A 476 12.24 -10.63 14.92
C THR A 476 11.07 -11.55 14.58
N ASN A 477 10.85 -12.60 15.36
CA ASN A 477 9.61 -13.38 15.30
C ASN A 477 8.51 -12.81 16.20
N THR A 478 8.80 -11.77 16.98
CA THR A 478 7.83 -11.08 17.82
C THR A 478 7.45 -9.72 17.23
N MET A 479 6.18 -9.34 17.36
CA MET A 479 5.70 -8.03 16.93
C MET A 479 4.71 -7.41 17.90
N LEU A 480 4.66 -6.07 17.95
CA LEU A 480 3.60 -5.36 18.65
C LEU A 480 2.30 -5.46 17.86
N VAL A 481 1.29 -6.07 18.48
CA VAL A 481 -0.08 -6.16 17.99
C VAL A 481 -0.91 -5.11 18.71
N THR A 482 -1.79 -4.41 17.99
CA THR A 482 -2.77 -3.48 18.55
C THR A 482 -4.17 -3.93 18.16
N GLU A 483 -4.99 -4.25 19.16
CA GLU A 483 -6.43 -4.46 18.99
C GLU A 483 -7.18 -3.23 19.50
N SER A 484 -8.24 -2.82 18.82
CA SER A 484 -9.03 -1.63 19.20
C SER A 484 -10.54 -1.85 19.11
N ARG A 485 -11.30 -1.14 19.95
CA ARG A 485 -12.76 -1.11 19.93
C ARG A 485 -13.25 0.34 19.94
N PRO A 486 -13.90 0.82 18.87
CA PRO A 486 -14.49 2.15 18.86
C PRO A 486 -15.67 2.20 19.85
N ILE A 487 -15.72 3.26 20.65
CA ILE A 487 -16.79 3.51 21.63
C ILE A 487 -17.84 4.43 21.04
N TRP A 488 -19.09 3.97 21.09
CA TRP A 488 -20.29 4.71 20.73
C TRP A 488 -21.44 4.42 21.71
N VAL A 489 -21.79 5.37 22.57
CA VAL A 489 -22.83 5.20 23.62
C VAL A 489 -23.82 6.36 23.59
N ARG A 490 -25.10 6.07 23.35
CA ARG A 490 -26.18 7.08 23.34
C ARG A 490 -26.39 7.73 24.72
N GLU A 491 -27.08 8.87 24.73
CA GLU A 491 -27.58 9.51 25.94
C GLU A 491 -28.41 8.52 26.78
N ASN A 492 -28.26 8.56 28.11
CA ASN A 492 -28.96 7.70 29.06
C ASN A 492 -28.93 6.18 28.72
N SER A 493 -27.84 5.68 28.14
CA SER A 493 -27.70 4.28 27.72
C SER A 493 -26.43 3.62 28.26
N SER A 494 -26.31 2.31 28.09
CA SER A 494 -25.12 1.53 28.47
C SER A 494 -24.72 0.59 27.34
N LYS A 495 -23.42 0.45 27.09
CA LYS A 495 -22.87 -0.47 26.08
C LYS A 495 -21.59 -1.14 26.59
N SER A 496 -21.38 -2.38 26.17
CA SER A 496 -20.21 -3.20 26.51
C SER A 496 -19.34 -3.42 25.29
N TYR A 497 -18.02 -3.37 25.48
CA TYR A 497 -16.99 -3.60 24.47
C TYR A 497 -16.04 -4.69 24.95
N THR A 498 -15.82 -5.71 24.12
CA THR A 498 -15.06 -6.90 24.52
C THR A 498 -13.90 -7.18 23.56
N PHE A 499 -12.73 -7.44 24.14
CA PHE A 499 -11.55 -8.01 23.47
C PHE A 499 -11.53 -9.52 23.70
N GLU A 500 -12.03 -10.30 22.74
CA GLU A 500 -12.10 -11.77 22.88
C GLU A 500 -10.72 -12.41 23.03
N ASN A 501 -9.70 -11.86 22.40
CA ASN A 501 -8.32 -12.36 22.49
C ASN A 501 -7.70 -12.13 23.88
N LEU A 502 -7.97 -10.98 24.52
CA LEU A 502 -7.54 -10.73 25.91
C LEU A 502 -8.31 -11.61 26.89
N LYS A 503 -9.63 -11.76 26.70
CA LYS A 503 -10.51 -12.57 27.56
C LYS A 503 -10.10 -14.04 27.57
N ASN A 504 -9.86 -14.60 26.38
CA ASN A 504 -9.59 -16.02 26.17
C ASN A 504 -8.08 -16.30 25.93
N ASN A 505 -7.20 -15.44 26.44
CA ASN A 505 -5.76 -15.59 26.22
C ASN A 505 -5.20 -16.83 26.93
N SER A 506 -4.49 -17.67 26.18
CA SER A 506 -3.79 -18.87 26.65
C SER A 506 -2.34 -18.96 26.15
N SER A 507 -1.85 -17.93 25.45
CA SER A 507 -0.50 -17.92 24.89
C SER A 507 0.53 -17.66 25.98
N THR A 508 1.62 -18.43 25.97
CA THR A 508 2.75 -18.29 26.90
C THR A 508 3.81 -17.29 26.44
N SER A 509 3.77 -16.88 25.17
CA SER A 509 4.71 -15.90 24.58
C SER A 509 4.14 -14.48 24.54
N LEU A 510 2.83 -14.31 24.76
CA LEU A 510 2.20 -12.99 24.80
C LEU A 510 2.73 -12.16 25.96
N LYS A 511 3.20 -10.95 25.67
CA LYS A 511 3.60 -9.96 26.69
C LYS A 511 2.80 -8.68 26.51
N ASN A 512 1.97 -8.34 27.50
CA ASN A 512 1.22 -7.09 27.51
C ASN A 512 2.18 -5.89 27.39
N HIS A 513 1.76 -4.85 26.67
CA HIS A 513 2.51 -3.60 26.54
C HIS A 513 1.74 -2.44 27.15
N GLN A 514 0.56 -2.12 26.60
CA GLN A 514 -0.25 -0.98 27.00
C GLN A 514 -1.73 -1.24 26.77
N PHE A 515 -2.58 -0.67 27.62
CA PHE A 515 -4.02 -0.62 27.43
C PHE A 515 -4.47 0.82 27.60
N THR A 516 -5.31 1.33 26.69
CA THR A 516 -5.74 2.74 26.66
C THR A 516 -7.24 2.82 26.49
N LEU A 517 -7.88 3.67 27.29
CA LEU A 517 -9.28 4.08 27.13
C LEU A 517 -9.31 5.56 26.82
N GLU A 518 -9.95 5.95 25.74
CA GLU A 518 -10.25 7.34 25.39
C GLU A 518 -11.77 7.51 25.28
N TYR A 519 -12.32 8.55 25.90
CA TYR A 519 -13.76 8.80 25.95
C TYR A 519 -14.08 10.28 26.12
N THR A 520 -15.10 10.77 25.41
CA THR A 520 -15.65 12.12 25.57
C THR A 520 -17.15 12.15 25.29
N SER A 521 -17.88 12.92 26.10
CA SER A 521 -19.28 13.29 25.84
C SER A 521 -19.41 14.78 25.49
N ASN A 522 -18.29 15.48 25.33
CA ASN A 522 -18.26 16.93 25.09
C ASN A 522 -17.88 17.24 23.63
N PRO A 523 -18.84 17.59 22.75
CA PRO A 523 -18.55 17.91 21.36
C PRO A 523 -17.64 19.15 21.20
N THR A 524 -17.59 20.04 22.19
CA THR A 524 -16.70 21.22 22.20
C THR A 524 -15.23 20.81 22.29
N TRP A 525 -14.91 19.72 23.01
CA TRP A 525 -13.55 19.19 23.06
C TRP A 525 -13.10 18.68 21.69
N LEU A 526 -14.00 17.98 20.99
CA LEU A 526 -13.76 17.55 19.63
C LEU A 526 -13.62 18.75 18.69
N ALA A 527 -14.43 19.80 18.84
CA ALA A 527 -14.25 21.03 18.06
C ALA A 527 -12.85 21.62 18.28
N LEU A 528 -12.39 21.74 19.53
CA LEU A 528 -11.05 22.24 19.88
C LEU A 528 -9.92 21.43 19.23
N GLN A 529 -10.00 20.09 19.26
CA GLN A 529 -9.00 19.23 18.62
C GLN A 529 -8.90 19.42 17.10
N SER A 530 -9.90 20.04 16.45
CA SER A 530 -9.95 20.25 14.99
C SER A 530 -9.45 21.63 14.57
N LEU A 531 -9.35 22.58 15.50
CA LEU A 531 -8.90 23.94 15.21
C LEU A 531 -7.42 24.04 14.79
N PRO A 532 -6.47 23.22 15.30
CA PRO A 532 -5.08 23.30 14.88
C PRO A 532 -4.91 23.17 13.36
N TYR A 533 -5.66 22.26 12.75
CA TYR A 533 -5.64 22.08 11.29
C TYR A 533 -6.02 23.35 10.54
N LEU A 534 -7.03 24.08 11.02
CA LEU A 534 -7.42 25.35 10.41
C LEU A 534 -6.36 26.43 10.66
N MET A 535 -5.75 26.46 11.86
CA MET A 535 -4.78 27.48 12.28
C MET A 535 -3.42 27.34 11.58
N GLU A 536 -2.97 26.10 11.35
CA GLU A 536 -1.63 25.77 10.83
C GLU A 536 -1.63 25.44 9.33
N TYR A 537 -2.80 25.40 8.67
CA TYR A 537 -2.90 25.09 7.24
C TYR A 537 -1.99 26.01 6.41
N GLU A 538 -1.20 25.48 5.48
CA GLU A 538 -0.06 26.20 4.87
C GLU A 538 -0.44 27.21 3.76
N HIS A 539 -1.65 27.14 3.20
CA HIS A 539 -2.03 27.90 2.01
C HIS A 539 -2.70 29.26 2.32
N GLU A 540 -2.39 30.29 1.52
CA GLU A 540 -2.76 31.71 1.77
C GLU A 540 -3.92 32.24 0.87
N CYS A 541 -4.83 31.39 0.42
CA CYS A 541 -5.99 31.86 -0.35
C CYS A 541 -7.01 32.60 0.54
N ALA A 542 -7.94 33.34 -0.05
CA ALA A 542 -8.90 34.15 0.72
C ALA A 542 -9.81 33.30 1.65
N GLU A 543 -10.23 32.11 1.19
CA GLU A 543 -11.05 31.20 2.00
C GLU A 543 -10.25 30.59 3.17
N GLN A 544 -8.99 30.19 2.95
CA GLN A 544 -8.14 29.65 4.02
C GLN A 544 -7.73 30.72 5.04
N THR A 545 -7.49 31.95 4.58
CA THR A 545 -7.26 33.10 5.46
C THR A 545 -8.51 33.34 6.34
N PHE A 546 -9.70 33.23 5.76
CA PHE A 546 -10.95 33.29 6.51
C PHE A 546 -11.10 32.12 7.49
N ALA A 547 -10.80 30.88 7.09
CA ALA A 547 -10.88 29.71 7.95
C ALA A 547 -9.92 29.80 9.16
N ARG A 548 -8.69 30.32 8.97
CA ARG A 548 -7.76 30.65 10.06
C ARG A 548 -8.32 31.71 10.99
N PHE A 549 -8.88 32.80 10.46
CA PHE A 549 -9.52 33.84 11.28
C PHE A 549 -10.68 33.25 12.10
N TYR A 550 -11.53 32.43 11.46
CA TYR A 550 -12.65 31.75 12.08
C TYR A 550 -12.19 30.83 13.22
N ALA A 551 -11.16 30.02 12.98
CA ALA A 551 -10.63 29.10 13.98
C ALA A 551 -10.06 29.82 15.20
N ASN A 552 -9.30 30.90 15.00
CA ASN A 552 -8.76 31.71 16.10
C ASN A 552 -9.89 32.39 16.90
N ALA A 553 -10.88 32.98 16.21
CA ALA A 553 -12.02 33.63 16.85
C ALA A 553 -12.80 32.64 17.73
N LEU A 554 -13.00 31.44 17.22
CA LEU A 554 -13.73 30.40 17.91
C LEU A 554 -12.93 29.76 19.05
N ALA A 555 -11.64 29.47 18.85
CA ALA A 555 -10.76 28.99 19.90
C ALA A 555 -10.79 29.95 21.10
N ASN A 556 -10.66 31.25 20.83
CA ASN A 556 -10.76 32.29 21.84
C ASN A 556 -12.12 32.27 22.54
N LYS A 557 -13.24 32.14 21.80
CA LYS A 557 -14.59 32.05 22.39
C LYS A 557 -14.75 30.82 23.29
N ILE A 558 -14.34 29.64 22.82
CA ILE A 558 -14.47 28.38 23.57
C ILE A 558 -13.66 28.45 24.87
N ILE A 559 -12.41 28.90 24.79
CA ILE A 559 -11.49 28.94 25.94
C ILE A 559 -11.91 30.02 26.94
N SER A 560 -12.27 31.22 26.47
CA SER A 560 -12.75 32.31 27.34
C SER A 560 -14.08 31.99 28.01
N SER A 561 -14.95 31.20 27.35
CA SER A 561 -16.24 30.79 27.90
C SER A 561 -16.15 29.53 28.77
N ASN A 562 -14.98 28.88 28.86
CA ASN A 562 -14.79 27.63 29.62
C ASN A 562 -13.53 27.68 30.51
N PRO A 563 -13.67 28.18 31.76
CA PRO A 563 -12.55 28.30 32.70
C PRO A 563 -11.84 26.98 33.03
N LYS A 564 -12.56 25.84 32.97
CA LYS A 564 -11.97 24.50 33.23
C LYS A 564 -10.99 24.10 32.13
N ILE A 565 -11.36 24.30 30.86
CA ILE A 565 -10.47 24.06 29.71
C ILE A 565 -9.26 25.00 29.76
N ALA A 566 -9.48 26.28 30.07
CA ALA A 566 -8.39 27.25 30.22
C ALA A 566 -7.39 26.84 31.31
N SER A 567 -7.87 26.42 32.48
CA SER A 567 -7.05 25.93 33.59
C SER A 567 -6.28 24.65 33.25
N LEU A 568 -6.89 23.75 32.48
CA LEU A 568 -6.21 22.54 31.98
C LEU A 568 -5.05 22.90 31.05
N PHE A 569 -5.26 23.80 30.09
CA PHE A 569 -4.21 24.25 29.17
C PHE A 569 -3.08 25.00 29.89
N GLU A 570 -3.39 25.80 30.91
CA GLU A 570 -2.37 26.38 31.79
C GLU A 570 -1.53 25.31 32.50
N THR A 571 -2.16 24.24 32.96
CA THR A 571 -1.46 23.10 33.60
C THR A 571 -0.53 22.40 32.60
N TRP A 572 -1.01 22.14 31.38
CA TRP A 572 -0.22 21.53 30.29
C TRP A 572 0.93 22.41 29.79
N ARG A 573 0.75 23.74 29.79
CA ARG A 573 1.82 24.70 29.46
C ARG A 573 2.94 24.66 30.52
N LYS A 574 2.59 24.63 31.80
CA LYS A 574 3.56 24.60 32.92
C LYS A 574 4.35 23.30 33.02
N THR A 575 3.84 22.20 32.46
CA THR A 575 4.50 20.89 32.48
C THR A 575 5.49 20.66 31.33
N GLY A 576 5.61 21.60 30.37
CA GLY A 576 6.34 21.38 29.12
C GLY A 576 7.57 22.27 28.92
N LYS A 577 8.75 21.82 29.37
CA LYS A 577 10.00 21.98 28.62
C LYS A 577 11.02 20.93 29.04
N LEU A 578 11.28 19.98 28.15
CA LEU A 578 12.49 19.17 28.10
C LEU A 578 12.70 18.77 26.64
N ASN A 579 13.77 19.27 26.03
CA ASN A 579 14.21 18.81 24.72
C ASN A 579 14.73 17.38 24.89
N SER A 580 14.23 16.43 24.09
CA SER A 580 14.79 15.09 24.03
C SER A 580 16.08 15.11 23.19
N LYS A 581 17.20 14.71 23.78
CA LYS A 581 18.54 14.59 23.16
C LYS A 581 18.68 13.36 22.24
N LEU A 582 17.59 12.79 21.74
CA LEU A 582 17.59 11.54 20.96
C LEU A 582 17.58 11.74 19.44
N GLU A 583 17.86 12.94 18.95
CA GLU A 583 17.81 13.27 17.51
C GLU A 583 19.17 13.32 16.79
N GLU A 584 20.23 12.69 17.31
CA GLU A 584 21.60 12.87 16.77
C GLU A 584 22.16 11.71 15.90
N ASN A 585 21.34 10.81 15.33
CA ASN A 585 21.86 9.84 14.36
C ASN A 585 20.84 9.45 13.27
N GLU A 586 20.97 10.05 12.09
CA GLU A 586 19.99 9.95 10.99
C GLU A 586 20.03 8.62 10.22
N GLU A 587 21.17 7.93 10.16
CA GLU A 587 21.33 6.73 9.31
C GLU A 587 20.76 5.46 9.96
N LEU A 588 20.89 5.28 11.28
CA LEU A 588 20.27 4.16 12.02
C LEU A 588 18.73 4.25 12.09
N LYS A 589 18.19 5.47 12.00
CA LYS A 589 16.78 5.81 12.18
C LYS A 589 15.90 5.30 11.03
N SER A 590 16.43 5.23 9.82
CA SER A 590 15.63 4.98 8.61
C SER A 590 15.15 3.53 8.46
N VAL A 591 15.99 2.55 8.85
CA VAL A 591 15.71 1.11 8.70
C VAL A 591 14.93 0.57 9.91
N ILE A 592 15.31 0.98 11.13
CA ILE A 592 14.65 0.55 12.38
C ILE A 592 13.24 1.14 12.49
N LEU A 593 13.01 2.40 12.10
CA LEU A 593 11.66 2.99 12.10
C LEU A 593 10.74 2.45 11.01
N ALA A 594 11.29 1.92 9.90
CA ALA A 594 10.49 1.31 8.84
C ALA A 594 9.93 -0.06 9.24
N GLU A 595 10.68 -0.83 10.05
CA GLU A 595 10.30 -2.19 10.45
C GLU A 595 9.84 -2.33 11.91
N THR A 596 10.14 -1.37 12.78
CA THR A 596 9.67 -1.31 14.19
C THR A 596 9.05 0.05 14.56
N PRO A 597 7.93 0.46 13.95
CA PRO A 597 7.34 1.81 14.14
C PRO A 597 7.00 2.18 15.59
N TRP A 598 6.78 1.17 16.44
CA TRP A 598 6.46 1.35 17.87
C TRP A 598 7.66 1.77 18.73
N LEU A 599 8.89 1.64 18.21
CA LEU A 599 10.07 2.23 18.87
C LEU A 599 9.99 3.78 18.91
N ASN A 600 9.08 4.35 18.12
CA ASN A 600 8.80 5.78 17.95
C ASN A 600 7.65 6.32 18.82
N ASP A 601 7.15 5.57 19.82
CA ASP A 601 6.21 6.10 20.84
C ASP A 601 6.83 7.23 21.70
N ALA A 602 8.03 7.69 21.34
CA ALA A 602 8.78 8.85 21.82
C ALA A 602 8.28 10.21 21.28
N GLN A 603 6.97 10.40 21.16
CA GLN A 603 6.40 11.67 21.60
C GLN A 603 5.58 11.34 22.83
N THR A 604 6.10 11.70 24.01
CA THR A 604 5.32 11.51 25.23
C THR A 604 3.98 12.22 25.07
N GLU A 605 2.87 11.61 25.51
CA GLU A 605 1.55 12.26 25.49
C GLU A 605 1.58 13.68 26.08
N THR A 606 2.49 13.91 27.04
CA THR A 606 2.83 15.21 27.62
C THR A 606 3.31 16.22 26.58
N GLU A 607 4.14 15.83 25.60
CA GLU A 607 4.58 16.70 24.50
C GLU A 607 3.43 17.08 23.56
N LYS A 608 2.55 16.13 23.22
CA LYS A 608 1.37 16.41 22.38
C LYS A 608 0.40 17.37 23.08
N LYS A 609 0.13 17.14 24.36
CA LYS A 609 -0.69 18.01 25.22
C LYS A 609 -0.07 19.40 25.36
N SER A 610 1.26 19.48 25.53
CA SER A 610 2.00 20.74 25.62
C SER A 610 1.94 21.54 24.33
N LYS A 611 2.18 20.92 23.16
CA LYS A 611 2.04 21.57 21.85
C LYS A 611 0.63 22.13 21.62
N LEU A 612 -0.39 21.33 21.92
CA LEU A 612 -1.79 21.78 21.84
C LEU A 612 -2.05 22.97 22.76
N ALA A 613 -1.56 22.92 24.00
CA ALA A 613 -1.71 24.01 24.97
C ALA A 613 -0.96 25.29 24.56
N PHE A 614 0.21 25.18 23.93
CA PHE A 614 0.95 26.34 23.40
C PHE A 614 0.28 26.97 22.19
N LEU A 615 -0.40 26.17 21.35
CA LEU A 615 -1.15 26.67 20.21
C LEU A 615 -2.37 27.50 20.64
N PHE A 616 -2.98 27.12 21.77
CA PHE A 616 -4.12 27.80 22.38
C PHE A 616 -3.75 28.80 23.49
N ASP A 617 -2.61 29.47 23.33
CA ASP A 617 -2.24 30.63 24.15
C ASP A 617 -3.13 31.83 23.80
N ILE A 618 -3.85 32.37 24.79
CA ILE A 618 -4.88 33.40 24.58
C ILE A 618 -4.30 34.67 23.96
N GLU A 619 -3.11 35.12 24.41
CA GLU A 619 -2.48 36.32 23.87
C GLU A 619 -1.98 36.09 22.45
N LYS A 620 -1.35 34.94 22.18
CA LYS A 620 -0.91 34.59 20.83
C LYS A 620 -2.09 34.42 19.86
N MET A 621 -3.17 33.77 20.30
CA MET A 621 -4.38 33.60 19.49
C MET A 621 -5.03 34.95 19.17
N LYS A 622 -5.12 35.86 20.14
CA LYS A 622 -5.68 37.20 19.90
C LYS A 622 -4.86 37.98 18.88
N ASN A 623 -3.53 37.95 19.02
CA ASN A 623 -2.61 38.58 18.06
C ASN A 623 -2.72 37.93 16.66
N SER A 624 -2.79 36.60 16.60
CA SER A 624 -2.97 35.84 15.35
C SER A 624 -4.33 36.15 14.70
N GLN A 625 -5.39 36.27 15.49
CA GLN A 625 -6.72 36.63 15.03
C GLN A 625 -6.74 38.03 14.41
N GLU A 626 -6.10 39.01 15.06
CA GLU A 626 -5.96 40.38 14.54
C GLU A 626 -5.16 40.41 13.23
N ALA A 627 -3.98 39.78 13.21
CA ALA A 627 -3.14 39.72 12.02
C ALA A 627 -3.84 39.03 10.84
N THR A 628 -4.55 37.93 11.10
CA THR A 628 -5.27 37.18 10.06
C THR A 628 -6.49 37.94 9.56
N PHE A 629 -7.18 38.67 10.45
CA PHE A 629 -8.28 39.55 10.06
C PHE A 629 -7.80 40.69 9.15
N ASP A 630 -6.70 41.34 9.49
CA ASP A 630 -6.14 42.42 8.67
C ASP A 630 -5.71 41.90 7.29
N LYS A 631 -5.10 40.71 7.24
CA LYS A 631 -4.82 40.03 5.97
C LYS A 631 -6.08 39.72 5.17
N LEU A 632 -7.13 39.19 5.80
CA LEU A 632 -8.40 38.93 5.13
C LEU A 632 -8.98 40.22 4.55
N LYS A 633 -8.99 41.31 5.32
CA LYS A 633 -9.46 42.62 4.87
C LYS A 633 -8.65 43.15 3.68
N GLN A 634 -7.33 43.00 3.69
CA GLN A 634 -6.46 43.38 2.56
C GLN A 634 -6.76 42.59 1.27
N LYS A 635 -7.24 41.34 1.40
CA LYS A 635 -7.64 40.50 0.27
C LYS A 635 -8.99 40.89 -0.34
N GLN A 636 -9.76 41.76 0.31
CA GLN A 636 -11.01 42.28 -0.24
C GLN A 636 -10.71 43.38 -1.27
N ASN A 637 -11.19 43.21 -2.51
CA ASN A 637 -10.99 44.24 -3.52
C ASN A 637 -11.83 45.49 -3.24
N ALA A 638 -11.46 46.61 -3.87
CA ALA A 638 -12.19 47.88 -3.80
C ALA A 638 -13.69 47.79 -4.15
N SER A 639 -14.11 46.80 -4.96
CA SER A 639 -15.53 46.60 -5.24
C SER A 639 -16.28 45.81 -4.17
N GLY A 640 -15.63 45.40 -3.07
CA GLY A 640 -16.20 44.57 -2.01
C GLY A 640 -16.09 43.05 -2.21
N GLY A 641 -15.67 42.58 -3.39
CA GLY A 641 -15.59 41.15 -3.72
C GLY A 641 -14.21 40.55 -3.47
N PHE A 642 -14.17 39.29 -3.02
CA PHE A 642 -12.95 38.51 -2.82
C PHE A 642 -12.55 37.75 -4.09
N CYS A 643 -11.24 37.59 -4.30
CA CYS A 643 -10.69 36.65 -5.27
C CYS A 643 -10.38 35.32 -4.60
N TRP A 644 -10.15 34.26 -5.38
CA TRP A 644 -9.67 33.01 -4.80
C TRP A 644 -8.24 33.16 -4.29
N PHE A 645 -7.36 33.63 -5.15
CA PHE A 645 -5.99 34.01 -4.84
C PHE A 645 -5.76 35.48 -5.21
N ASP A 646 -4.77 36.10 -4.58
CA ASP A 646 -4.39 37.48 -4.81
C ASP A 646 -4.07 37.72 -6.30
N GLY A 647 -4.48 38.88 -6.83
CA GLY A 647 -4.36 39.18 -8.27
C GLY A 647 -5.35 38.43 -9.19
N GLY A 648 -6.17 37.52 -8.65
CA GLY A 648 -7.17 36.77 -9.41
C GLY A 648 -8.43 37.56 -9.77
N ARG A 649 -9.39 36.89 -10.42
CA ARG A 649 -10.73 37.46 -10.67
C ARG A 649 -11.62 37.34 -9.44
N LYS A 650 -12.46 38.34 -9.22
CA LYS A 650 -13.48 38.36 -8.16
C LYS A 650 -14.37 37.14 -8.29
N ASN A 651 -14.45 36.34 -7.24
CA ASN A 651 -15.24 35.13 -7.16
C ASN A 651 -16.43 35.36 -6.22
N GLU A 652 -17.62 35.24 -6.78
CA GLU A 652 -18.86 35.51 -6.06
C GLU A 652 -19.15 34.46 -4.99
N TYR A 653 -18.88 33.19 -5.27
CA TYR A 653 -19.06 32.11 -4.30
C TYR A 653 -18.16 32.29 -3.08
N ILE A 654 -16.87 32.58 -3.28
CA ILE A 654 -15.92 32.84 -2.18
C ILE A 654 -16.38 34.05 -1.36
N THR A 655 -16.87 35.09 -2.03
CA THR A 655 -17.40 36.28 -1.35
C THR A 655 -18.63 35.93 -0.50
N ARG A 656 -19.60 35.16 -1.04
CA ARG A 656 -20.77 34.70 -0.29
C ARG A 656 -20.40 33.80 0.87
N HIS A 657 -19.46 32.87 0.66
CA HIS A 657 -19.02 31.94 1.70
C HIS A 657 -18.36 32.67 2.89
N ILE A 658 -17.42 33.60 2.61
CA ILE A 658 -16.79 34.41 3.65
C ILE A 658 -17.83 35.24 4.41
N LEU A 659 -18.76 35.89 3.71
CA LEU A 659 -19.80 36.70 4.35
C LEU A 659 -20.81 35.85 5.13
N ALA A 660 -21.15 34.64 4.67
CA ALA A 660 -22.01 33.72 5.42
C ALA A 660 -21.33 33.27 6.71
N GLY A 661 -20.06 32.86 6.63
CA GLY A 661 -19.30 32.41 7.80
C GLY A 661 -18.98 33.55 8.79
N LEU A 662 -18.81 34.79 8.33
CA LEU A 662 -18.78 35.95 9.24
C LEU A 662 -20.14 36.14 9.94
N GLY A 663 -21.25 35.88 9.26
CA GLY A 663 -22.60 35.84 9.86
C GLY A 663 -22.73 34.76 10.95
N HIS A 664 -22.17 33.56 10.71
CA HIS A 664 -22.10 32.50 11.71
C HIS A 664 -21.30 32.92 12.95
N LEU A 665 -20.13 33.55 12.77
CA LEU A 665 -19.33 34.07 13.90
C LEU A 665 -20.10 35.10 14.71
N TYR A 666 -20.83 36.02 14.06
CA TYR A 666 -21.68 36.98 14.76
C TYR A 666 -22.76 36.29 15.60
N GLN A 667 -23.38 35.23 15.07
CA GLN A 667 -24.38 34.47 15.82
C GLN A 667 -23.80 33.74 17.03
N LEU A 668 -22.59 33.18 16.91
CA LEU A 668 -21.90 32.50 18.01
C LEU A 668 -21.35 33.46 19.08
N ASP A 669 -20.90 34.66 18.67
CA ASP A 669 -20.36 35.67 19.57
C ASP A 669 -20.73 37.10 19.13
N LYS A 670 -21.85 37.60 19.67
CA LYS A 670 -22.38 38.95 19.46
C LYS A 670 -21.58 40.05 20.19
N SER A 671 -20.27 39.86 20.37
CA SER A 671 -19.42 40.83 21.03
C SER A 671 -19.19 42.06 20.12
N VAL A 672 -19.16 43.25 20.72
CA VAL A 672 -19.01 44.53 20.01
C VAL A 672 -17.77 44.56 19.10
N ASN A 673 -16.68 43.91 19.52
CA ASN A 673 -15.44 43.83 18.72
C ASN A 673 -15.61 42.97 17.45
N ASN A 674 -16.31 41.84 17.55
CA ASN A 674 -16.61 41.00 16.38
C ASN A 674 -17.56 41.71 15.43
N GLU A 675 -18.58 42.38 15.97
CA GLU A 675 -19.53 43.17 15.18
C GLU A 675 -18.82 44.25 14.34
N PHE A 676 -17.89 45.01 14.95
CA PHE A 676 -17.10 46.01 14.24
C PHE A 676 -16.26 45.40 13.11
N LYS A 677 -15.55 44.30 13.38
CA LYS A 677 -14.72 43.59 12.40
C LYS A 677 -15.55 43.08 11.21
N ILE A 678 -16.67 42.42 11.50
CA ILE A 678 -17.60 41.88 10.49
C ILE A 678 -18.19 43.01 9.65
N ASN A 679 -18.66 44.08 10.29
CA ASN A 679 -19.22 45.23 9.58
C ASN A 679 -18.20 45.90 8.65
N SER A 680 -16.91 45.89 8.98
CA SER A 680 -15.88 46.50 8.13
C SER A 680 -15.71 45.80 6.77
N ILE A 681 -15.95 44.49 6.69
CA ILE A 681 -15.94 43.70 5.45
C ILE A 681 -17.31 43.74 4.77
N ALA A 682 -18.39 43.58 5.56
CA ALA A 682 -19.77 43.55 5.07
C ALA A 682 -20.18 44.86 4.40
N LYS A 683 -19.67 46.01 4.86
CA LYS A 683 -19.98 47.34 4.33
C LYS A 683 -19.83 47.47 2.83
N THR A 684 -18.83 46.82 2.25
CA THR A 684 -18.60 46.81 0.80
C THR A 684 -18.99 45.46 0.18
N GLY A 685 -18.86 44.36 0.93
CA GLY A 685 -19.20 43.01 0.46
C GLY A 685 -20.68 42.79 0.19
N ILE A 686 -21.58 43.30 1.02
CA ILE A 686 -23.03 43.15 0.83
C ILE A 686 -23.51 43.93 -0.41
N PRO A 687 -23.17 45.23 -0.60
CA PRO A 687 -23.50 45.93 -1.84
C PRO A 687 -22.96 45.25 -3.11
N PHE A 688 -21.77 44.64 -3.05
CA PHE A 688 -21.23 43.86 -4.17
C PHE A 688 -22.12 42.69 -4.56
N LEU A 689 -22.56 41.90 -3.57
CA LEU A 689 -23.43 40.76 -3.79
C LEU A 689 -24.83 41.19 -4.25
N ASP A 690 -25.41 42.23 -3.65
CA ASP A 690 -26.70 42.79 -4.03
C ASP A 690 -26.69 43.25 -5.50
N GLY A 691 -25.61 43.91 -5.94
CA GLY A 691 -25.42 44.31 -7.33
C GLY A 691 -25.30 43.12 -8.30
N LYS A 692 -24.62 42.04 -7.91
CA LYS A 692 -24.52 40.81 -8.73
C LYS A 692 -25.86 40.11 -8.86
N PHE A 693 -26.60 39.98 -7.76
CA PHE A 693 -27.92 39.37 -7.74
C PHE A 693 -28.90 40.14 -8.65
N LEU A 694 -28.95 41.47 -8.55
CA LEU A 694 -29.77 42.30 -9.43
C LEU A 694 -29.35 42.22 -10.90
N LYS A 695 -28.05 42.13 -11.17
CA LYS A 695 -27.53 41.94 -12.53
C LYS A 695 -28.03 40.62 -13.13
N TYR A 696 -27.88 39.49 -12.43
CA TYR A 696 -28.37 38.20 -12.93
C TYR A 696 -29.87 38.14 -13.04
N HIS A 697 -30.60 38.76 -12.12
CA HIS A 697 -32.05 38.91 -12.25
C HIS A 697 -32.39 39.62 -13.55
N LYS A 698 -31.79 40.78 -13.82
CA LYS A 698 -32.02 41.55 -15.05
C LYS A 698 -31.70 40.73 -16.31
N GLU A 699 -30.57 40.02 -16.34
CA GLU A 699 -30.17 39.17 -17.48
C GLU A 699 -31.18 38.02 -17.71
N ARG A 700 -31.70 37.42 -16.64
CA ARG A 700 -32.69 36.33 -16.73
C ARG A 700 -34.09 36.81 -17.10
N THR A 701 -34.45 38.04 -16.73
CA THR A 701 -35.78 38.59 -16.97
C THR A 701 -35.87 39.50 -18.19
N GLN A 702 -34.75 39.81 -18.86
CA GLN A 702 -34.67 40.76 -19.97
C GLN A 702 -35.67 40.48 -21.10
N ASN A 703 -36.00 39.21 -21.35
CA ASN A 703 -36.91 38.77 -22.41
C ASN A 703 -38.20 38.11 -21.87
N LEU A 704 -38.44 38.15 -20.56
CA LEU A 704 -39.64 37.57 -19.96
C LEU A 704 -40.82 38.54 -20.06
N LYS A 705 -41.96 38.05 -20.55
CA LYS A 705 -43.23 38.78 -20.47
C LYS A 705 -43.73 38.77 -19.03
N PRO A 706 -44.59 39.73 -18.63
CA PRO A 706 -45.16 39.77 -17.27
C PRO A 706 -45.90 38.49 -16.84
N THR A 707 -46.36 37.68 -17.79
CA THR A 707 -47.06 36.40 -17.57
C THR A 707 -46.12 35.20 -17.44
N ASP A 708 -44.85 35.34 -17.78
CA ASP A 708 -43.93 34.22 -17.85
C ASP A 708 -43.45 33.83 -16.44
N LYS A 709 -43.43 32.51 -16.15
CA LYS A 709 -42.87 32.00 -14.90
C LYS A 709 -41.37 32.30 -14.87
N LEU A 710 -40.86 32.80 -13.74
CA LEU A 710 -39.42 32.88 -13.51
C LEU A 710 -38.82 31.46 -13.54
N ILE A 711 -37.98 31.18 -14.53
CA ILE A 711 -37.27 29.90 -14.64
C ILE A 711 -35.99 30.01 -13.81
N TRP A 712 -36.00 29.38 -12.62
CA TRP A 712 -34.87 29.40 -11.71
C TRP A 712 -33.90 28.25 -11.99
N ILE A 713 -33.05 28.42 -13.01
CA ILE A 713 -32.17 27.36 -13.56
C ILE A 713 -31.10 26.91 -12.56
N ASN A 714 -30.68 27.80 -11.64
CA ASN A 714 -29.61 27.50 -10.68
C ASN A 714 -29.98 27.96 -9.25
N PRO A 715 -30.90 27.25 -8.58
CA PRO A 715 -31.43 27.66 -7.29
C PRO A 715 -30.37 27.74 -6.20
N ASN A 716 -29.42 26.81 -6.12
CA ASN A 716 -28.35 26.82 -5.11
C ASN A 716 -27.55 28.14 -5.05
N THR A 717 -27.33 28.84 -6.16
CA THR A 717 -26.49 30.06 -6.18
C THR A 717 -27.23 31.26 -5.61
N ASP A 718 -28.46 31.47 -6.07
CA ASP A 718 -29.31 32.57 -5.63
C ASP A 718 -29.87 32.31 -4.21
N LEU A 719 -30.21 31.06 -3.86
CA LEU A 719 -30.60 30.67 -2.50
C LEU A 719 -29.44 30.87 -1.53
N HIS A 720 -28.20 30.50 -1.89
CA HIS A 720 -27.04 30.75 -1.05
C HIS A 720 -26.81 32.25 -0.87
N TYR A 721 -27.02 33.08 -1.90
CA TYR A 721 -27.00 34.53 -1.77
C TYR A 721 -28.06 35.03 -0.78
N LEU A 722 -29.33 34.61 -0.92
CA LEU A 722 -30.42 35.04 -0.03
C LEU A 722 -30.18 34.59 1.42
N TYR A 723 -29.70 33.36 1.60
CA TYR A 723 -29.26 32.85 2.89
C TYR A 723 -28.12 33.69 3.48
N THR A 724 -27.07 33.99 2.70
CA THR A 724 -25.99 34.87 3.13
C THR A 724 -26.53 36.26 3.50
N ARG A 725 -27.43 36.80 2.68
CA ARG A 725 -28.01 38.13 2.83
C ARG A 725 -28.89 38.25 4.08
N SER A 726 -29.50 37.14 4.50
CA SER A 726 -30.38 37.06 5.67
C SER A 726 -29.68 37.43 6.99
N PHE A 727 -28.36 37.21 7.10
CA PHE A 727 -27.58 37.58 8.29
C PHE A 727 -27.42 39.10 8.48
N TYR A 728 -27.68 39.89 7.44
CA TYR A 728 -27.30 41.32 7.38
C TYR A 728 -28.50 42.26 7.17
N LEU A 729 -29.73 41.78 7.35
CA LEU A 729 -30.94 42.56 7.08
C LEU A 729 -31.11 43.78 8.01
N GLU A 730 -30.64 43.68 9.26
CA GLU A 730 -30.70 44.75 10.25
C GLU A 730 -29.70 45.87 9.94
N ASN A 731 -28.41 45.52 9.80
CA ASN A 731 -27.33 46.48 9.56
C ASN A 731 -27.32 47.04 8.12
N TYR A 732 -27.88 46.29 7.17
CA TYR A 732 -27.95 46.67 5.75
C TYR A 732 -29.36 46.40 5.21
N PRO A 733 -30.32 47.33 5.38
CA PRO A 733 -31.67 47.17 4.86
C PRO A 733 -31.71 47.02 3.33
N LEU A 734 -32.68 46.26 2.82
CA LEU A 734 -32.87 46.09 1.37
C LEU A 734 -33.37 47.39 0.73
N SER A 735 -32.83 47.76 -0.44
CA SER A 735 -33.41 48.83 -1.27
C SER A 735 -34.76 48.41 -1.85
N ASP A 736 -35.61 49.35 -2.24
CA ASP A 736 -36.97 49.02 -2.70
C ASP A 736 -36.98 48.13 -3.96
N ASN A 737 -36.03 48.34 -4.88
CA ASN A 737 -35.84 47.45 -6.02
C ASN A 737 -35.44 46.04 -5.58
N LEU A 738 -34.49 45.93 -4.64
CA LEU A 738 -34.03 44.64 -4.14
C LEU A 738 -35.14 43.92 -3.35
N LYS A 739 -35.94 44.64 -2.55
CA LYS A 739 -37.14 44.08 -1.87
C LYS A 739 -38.09 43.44 -2.87
N LYS A 740 -38.39 44.15 -3.97
CA LYS A 740 -39.30 43.64 -5.01
C LYS A 740 -38.75 42.38 -5.67
N VAL A 741 -37.48 42.37 -6.04
CA VAL A 741 -36.82 41.21 -6.65
C VAL A 741 -36.75 40.05 -5.67
N THR A 742 -36.28 40.29 -4.44
CA THR A 742 -36.20 39.26 -3.39
C THR A 742 -37.55 38.63 -3.10
N LYS A 743 -38.63 39.41 -3.02
CA LYS A 743 -39.98 38.88 -2.85
C LYS A 743 -40.35 37.86 -3.93
N LEU A 744 -40.04 38.15 -5.20
CA LEU A 744 -40.29 37.22 -6.31
C LEU A 744 -39.54 35.88 -6.13
N TYR A 745 -38.28 35.92 -5.72
CA TYR A 745 -37.49 34.71 -5.47
C TYR A 745 -37.99 33.92 -4.26
N LEU A 746 -38.39 34.60 -3.17
CA LEU A 746 -39.00 33.95 -2.00
C LEU A 746 -40.32 33.26 -2.35
N GLU A 747 -41.20 33.91 -3.12
CA GLU A 747 -42.45 33.30 -3.61
C GLU A 747 -42.18 32.10 -4.52
N THR A 748 -41.16 32.18 -5.37
CA THR A 748 -40.75 31.06 -6.22
C THR A 748 -40.22 29.90 -5.38
N ALA A 749 -39.40 30.18 -4.36
CA ALA A 749 -38.90 29.17 -3.43
C ALA A 749 -40.03 28.49 -2.66
N LYS A 750 -41.02 29.25 -2.18
CA LYS A 750 -42.23 28.71 -1.51
C LYS A 750 -43.04 27.78 -2.40
N LYS A 751 -43.04 28.00 -3.72
CA LYS A 751 -43.78 27.17 -4.67
C LYS A 751 -43.03 25.93 -5.11
N ASP A 752 -41.73 26.06 -5.38
CA ASP A 752 -40.96 25.03 -6.10
C ASP A 752 -40.11 24.13 -5.17
N TRP A 753 -40.09 24.36 -3.85
CA TRP A 753 -39.21 23.65 -2.90
C TRP A 753 -39.32 22.12 -2.90
N LEU A 754 -40.46 21.54 -3.31
CA LEU A 754 -40.60 20.08 -3.41
C LEU A 754 -39.62 19.46 -4.42
N SER A 755 -39.22 20.23 -5.44
CA SER A 755 -38.26 19.82 -6.47
C SER A 755 -36.80 20.02 -6.08
N TYR A 756 -36.54 20.68 -4.94
CA TYR A 756 -35.19 21.06 -4.51
C TYR A 756 -34.45 19.87 -3.88
N SER A 757 -33.12 19.89 -4.02
CA SER A 757 -32.24 18.96 -3.31
C SER A 757 -32.29 19.17 -1.79
N LEU A 758 -31.76 18.22 -1.03
CA LEU A 758 -31.66 18.30 0.44
C LEU A 758 -31.03 19.61 0.91
N TYR A 759 -29.90 19.99 0.32
CA TYR A 759 -29.17 21.22 0.59
C TYR A 759 -30.03 22.46 0.31
N GLU A 760 -30.70 22.49 -0.84
CA GLU A 760 -31.55 23.61 -1.26
C GLU A 760 -32.82 23.74 -0.41
N LYS A 761 -33.40 22.62 0.07
CA LYS A 761 -34.51 22.63 1.02
C LYS A 761 -34.11 23.25 2.35
N ALA A 762 -32.96 22.86 2.91
CA ALA A 762 -32.45 23.43 4.15
C ALA A 762 -32.14 24.93 4.01
N LEU A 763 -31.47 25.34 2.92
CA LEU A 763 -31.24 26.76 2.60
C LEU A 763 -32.56 27.53 2.46
N THR A 764 -33.55 26.95 1.78
CA THR A 764 -34.85 27.57 1.58
C THR A 764 -35.59 27.76 2.89
N ALA A 765 -35.61 26.75 3.76
CA ALA A 765 -36.24 26.82 5.07
C ALA A 765 -35.64 27.94 5.93
N LEU A 766 -34.31 27.99 6.06
CA LEU A 766 -33.60 29.04 6.80
C LEU A 766 -33.84 30.43 6.21
N THR A 767 -33.75 30.56 4.89
CA THR A 767 -33.99 31.81 4.19
C THR A 767 -35.42 32.30 4.43
N LEU A 768 -36.44 31.46 4.23
CA LEU A 768 -37.83 31.83 4.45
C LEU A 768 -38.07 32.25 5.91
N ASN A 769 -37.54 31.50 6.88
CA ASN A 769 -37.67 31.82 8.30
C ASN A 769 -37.13 33.23 8.62
N ARG A 770 -35.92 33.54 8.16
CA ARG A 770 -35.24 34.82 8.44
C ARG A 770 -35.82 36.01 7.69
N PHE A 771 -36.49 35.78 6.56
CA PHE A 771 -37.25 36.79 5.83
C PHE A 771 -38.71 36.93 6.30
N GLY A 772 -39.12 36.22 7.36
CA GLY A 772 -40.43 36.36 8.01
C GLY A 772 -41.50 35.37 7.54
N GLU A 773 -41.18 34.47 6.59
CA GLU A 773 -42.07 33.46 6.01
C GLU A 773 -42.07 32.16 6.85
N ARG A 774 -42.34 32.29 8.15
CA ARG A 774 -42.12 31.22 9.15
C ARG A 774 -42.94 29.95 8.91
N GLU A 775 -44.19 30.08 8.49
CA GLU A 775 -45.08 28.93 8.28
C GLU A 775 -44.62 28.07 7.08
N ALA A 776 -44.14 28.71 6.01
CA ALA A 776 -43.56 27.99 4.88
C ALA A 776 -42.26 27.28 5.29
N ALA A 777 -41.41 27.94 6.09
CA ALA A 777 -40.18 27.35 6.60
C ALA A 777 -40.44 26.10 7.47
N LYS A 778 -41.41 26.16 8.40
CA LYS A 778 -41.83 25.02 9.22
C LYS A 778 -42.28 23.83 8.38
N LYS A 779 -43.10 24.07 7.36
CA LYS A 779 -43.58 23.02 6.45
C LYS A 779 -42.44 22.28 5.73
N ILE A 780 -41.41 23.02 5.29
CA ILE A 780 -40.22 22.41 4.66
C ILE A 780 -39.46 21.58 5.69
N LEU A 781 -39.32 22.09 6.92
CA LEU A 781 -38.62 21.40 8.00
C LEU A 781 -39.33 20.10 8.43
N GLU A 782 -40.67 20.10 8.49
CA GLU A 782 -41.47 18.90 8.72
C GLU A 782 -41.20 17.84 7.65
N SER A 783 -41.20 18.23 6.37
CA SER A 783 -40.85 17.31 5.27
C SER A 783 -39.41 16.77 5.38
N LEU A 784 -38.45 17.61 5.78
CA LEU A 784 -37.08 17.17 6.05
C LEU A 784 -37.06 16.15 7.19
N LYS A 785 -37.82 16.37 8.27
CA LYS A 785 -37.91 15.47 9.43
C LYS A 785 -38.53 14.13 9.06
N GLU A 786 -39.59 14.11 8.27
CA GLU A 786 -40.29 12.89 7.83
C GLU A 786 -39.44 12.03 6.89
N THR A 787 -38.50 12.63 6.16
CA THR A 787 -37.62 11.94 5.20
C THR A 787 -36.27 11.52 5.79
N ALA A 788 -36.03 11.82 7.06
CA ALA A 788 -34.79 11.47 7.74
C ALA A 788 -34.75 9.99 8.15
N SER A 789 -33.57 9.38 8.01
CA SER A 789 -33.24 8.11 8.65
C SER A 789 -32.70 8.36 10.05
N ASN A 790 -33.15 7.59 11.04
CA ASN A 790 -32.66 7.70 12.41
C ASN A 790 -32.39 6.31 13.02
N ASN A 791 -31.15 6.03 13.41
CA ASN A 791 -30.79 4.73 14.01
C ASN A 791 -29.74 4.84 15.13
N GLU A 792 -29.51 3.72 15.82
CA GLU A 792 -28.63 3.65 16.99
C GLU A 792 -27.19 4.07 16.73
N ASP A 793 -26.68 3.68 15.58
CA ASP A 793 -25.29 3.87 15.24
C ASP A 793 -25.02 5.24 14.61
N TRP A 794 -25.89 5.75 13.75
CA TRP A 794 -25.64 6.92 12.90
C TRP A 794 -26.40 8.18 13.34
N GLY A 795 -27.28 8.06 14.34
CA GLY A 795 -28.19 9.13 14.71
C GLY A 795 -29.13 9.47 13.56
N MET A 796 -29.44 10.76 13.38
CA MET A 796 -30.35 11.27 12.35
C MET A 796 -29.59 11.80 11.14
N TYR A 797 -29.93 11.32 9.94
CA TYR A 797 -29.27 11.67 8.67
C TYR A 797 -30.17 11.37 7.47
N TRP A 798 -29.74 11.74 6.27
CA TRP A 798 -30.48 11.49 5.03
C TRP A 798 -29.67 10.60 4.09
N ILE A 799 -30.28 9.52 3.60
CA ILE A 799 -29.63 8.56 2.68
C ILE A 799 -29.23 9.23 1.35
N GLU A 800 -29.96 10.27 0.94
CA GLU A 800 -29.67 11.06 -0.26
C GLU A 800 -28.47 12.01 -0.10
N ASN A 801 -28.00 12.25 1.14
CA ASN A 801 -26.85 13.12 1.42
C ASN A 801 -25.52 12.45 1.02
N LYS A 802 -25.23 12.46 -0.29
CA LYS A 802 -24.04 11.84 -0.88
C LYS A 802 -23.10 12.88 -1.48
N ALA A 803 -21.81 12.61 -1.40
CA ALA A 803 -20.79 13.46 -2.00
C ALA A 803 -20.95 13.56 -3.52
N GLY A 804 -20.72 14.74 -4.08
CA GLY A 804 -20.74 14.99 -5.52
C GLY A 804 -19.65 15.96 -5.97
N TRP A 805 -19.61 16.25 -7.27
CA TRP A 805 -18.57 17.08 -7.90
C TRP A 805 -18.73 18.58 -7.63
N TYR A 806 -19.90 19.00 -7.16
CA TYR A 806 -20.22 20.41 -6.95
C TYR A 806 -20.18 20.78 -5.46
N TRP A 807 -19.86 22.05 -5.17
CA TRP A 807 -19.72 22.58 -3.82
C TRP A 807 -20.97 22.43 -2.94
N TYR A 808 -22.17 22.41 -3.53
CA TYR A 808 -23.45 22.24 -2.82
C TYR A 808 -23.82 20.76 -2.57
N GLN A 809 -22.94 19.83 -2.96
CA GLN A 809 -23.09 18.39 -2.74
C GLN A 809 -22.11 17.88 -1.68
N ALA A 810 -21.59 18.78 -0.83
CA ALA A 810 -20.70 18.44 0.26
C ALA A 810 -21.53 17.90 1.46
N PRO A 811 -21.35 16.63 1.87
CA PRO A 811 -22.25 16.01 2.84
C PRO A 811 -22.14 16.60 4.25
N ILE A 812 -20.93 16.96 4.67
CA ILE A 812 -20.67 17.59 5.97
C ILE A 812 -21.37 18.95 6.07
N GLU A 813 -21.24 19.76 5.01
CA GLU A 813 -21.82 21.10 4.94
C GLU A 813 -23.35 21.02 4.87
N THR A 814 -23.88 20.05 4.11
CA THR A 814 -25.33 19.81 4.05
C THR A 814 -25.88 19.39 5.41
N GLN A 815 -25.18 18.50 6.12
CA GLN A 815 -25.58 18.08 7.46
C GLN A 815 -25.50 19.23 8.47
N ALA A 816 -24.44 20.04 8.42
CA ALA A 816 -24.29 21.23 9.26
C ALA A 816 -25.43 22.23 9.05
N LEU A 817 -25.81 22.47 7.79
CA LEU A 817 -26.93 23.34 7.43
C LEU A 817 -28.28 22.79 7.92
N LEU A 818 -28.49 21.47 7.87
CA LEU A 818 -29.69 20.83 8.42
C LEU A 818 -29.74 20.99 9.94
N ILE A 819 -28.61 20.84 10.64
CA ILE A 819 -28.53 21.11 12.07
C ILE A 819 -28.91 22.56 12.38
N GLU A 820 -28.40 23.52 11.61
CA GLU A 820 -28.77 24.93 11.75
C GLU A 820 -30.27 25.16 11.53
N ALA A 821 -30.86 24.55 10.49
CA ALA A 821 -32.28 24.68 10.20
C ALA A 821 -33.16 24.14 11.34
N PHE A 822 -32.87 22.95 11.86
CA PHE A 822 -33.63 22.37 12.98
C PHE A 822 -33.44 23.14 14.28
N ALA A 823 -32.22 23.62 14.54
CA ALA A 823 -31.92 24.44 15.70
C ALA A 823 -32.69 25.76 15.65
N GLU A 824 -32.58 26.52 14.57
CA GLU A 824 -33.14 27.88 14.48
C GLU A 824 -34.67 27.90 14.32
N ILE A 825 -35.23 27.00 13.50
CA ILE A 825 -36.65 27.08 13.09
C ILE A 825 -37.57 26.36 14.08
N ALA A 826 -37.17 25.18 14.56
CA ALA A 826 -38.00 24.35 15.44
C ALA A 826 -37.52 24.27 16.89
N ASN A 827 -36.27 24.65 17.19
CA ASN A 827 -35.66 24.45 18.50
C ASN A 827 -35.76 22.98 18.96
N ASP A 828 -35.60 22.03 18.03
CA ASP A 828 -35.73 20.58 18.26
C ASP A 828 -34.39 19.97 18.71
N GLU A 829 -34.06 20.15 19.98
CA GLU A 829 -32.79 19.69 20.58
C GLU A 829 -32.54 18.19 20.37
N LYS A 830 -33.59 17.36 20.38
CA LYS A 830 -33.45 15.91 20.22
C LYS A 830 -32.98 15.55 18.80
N SER A 831 -33.62 16.12 17.78
CA SER A 831 -33.21 15.92 16.39
C SER A 831 -31.84 16.51 16.10
N VAL A 832 -31.54 17.69 16.66
CA VAL A 832 -30.22 18.33 16.57
C VAL A 832 -29.13 17.43 17.16
N ASN A 833 -29.31 16.91 18.37
CA ASN A 833 -28.35 16.01 19.00
C ASN A 833 -28.18 14.71 18.21
N ALA A 834 -29.27 14.15 17.69
CA ALA A 834 -29.21 12.98 16.82
C ALA A 834 -28.46 13.27 15.51
N MET A 835 -28.56 14.47 14.92
CA MET A 835 -27.82 14.83 13.71
C MET A 835 -26.33 15.09 13.97
N LYS A 836 -25.97 15.62 15.15
CA LYS A 836 -24.58 15.81 15.57
C LYS A 836 -23.83 14.47 15.65
N VAL A 837 -24.51 13.37 16.00
CA VAL A 837 -23.95 12.01 15.93
C VAL A 837 -23.33 11.74 14.57
N TRP A 838 -24.07 12.03 13.50
CA TRP A 838 -23.61 11.76 12.15
C TRP A 838 -22.37 12.59 11.82
N LEU A 839 -22.33 13.88 12.19
CA LEU A 839 -21.15 14.73 12.00
C LEU A 839 -19.93 14.19 12.73
N LEU A 840 -20.12 13.72 13.96
CA LEU A 840 -19.05 13.22 14.82
C LEU A 840 -18.55 11.84 14.37
N LYS A 841 -19.43 10.99 13.85
CA LYS A 841 -19.02 9.78 13.13
C LYS A 841 -18.23 10.09 11.87
N ASN A 842 -18.64 11.10 11.10
CA ASN A 842 -17.92 11.51 9.90
C ASN A 842 -16.65 12.35 10.21
N LYS A 843 -16.37 12.61 11.49
CA LYS A 843 -15.13 13.24 11.95
C LYS A 843 -14.01 12.20 12.17
N GLN A 844 -14.36 10.95 12.48
CA GLN A 844 -13.48 9.89 13.01
C GLN A 844 -11.98 10.09 12.72
N THR A 845 -11.28 10.56 13.78
CA THR A 845 -9.82 10.77 13.96
C THR A 845 -9.06 11.64 12.95
N LYS A 846 -9.74 12.15 11.92
CA LYS A 846 -9.26 13.24 11.03
C LYS A 846 -9.93 14.58 11.33
N ASN A 847 -9.39 15.63 10.71
CA ASN A 847 -10.18 16.82 10.42
C ASN A 847 -11.22 16.49 9.34
N TRP A 848 -12.34 17.21 9.29
CA TRP A 848 -13.26 17.08 8.16
C TRP A 848 -12.53 17.44 6.85
N PRO A 849 -12.97 16.91 5.68
CA PRO A 849 -12.16 16.82 4.46
C PRO A 849 -11.63 18.15 3.90
N THR A 850 -12.24 19.27 4.28
CA THR A 850 -11.87 20.61 3.84
C THR A 850 -11.92 21.60 4.99
N THR A 851 -11.24 22.73 4.84
CA THR A 851 -11.31 23.89 5.75
C THR A 851 -12.74 24.39 5.93
N LYS A 852 -13.51 24.45 4.83
CA LYS A 852 -14.94 24.78 4.83
C LYS A 852 -15.77 23.76 5.63
N SER A 853 -15.68 22.48 5.29
CA SER A 853 -16.44 21.43 5.98
C SER A 853 -16.11 21.37 7.48
N THR A 854 -14.84 21.63 7.84
CA THR A 854 -14.40 21.72 9.25
C THR A 854 -15.04 22.92 9.94
N THR A 855 -15.07 24.09 9.30
CA THR A 855 -15.69 25.31 9.83
C THR A 855 -17.19 25.14 10.07
N GLU A 856 -17.92 24.60 9.08
CA GLU A 856 -19.37 24.36 9.15
C GLU A 856 -19.73 23.28 10.18
N ALA A 857 -18.97 22.18 10.24
CA ALA A 857 -19.21 21.13 11.23
C ALA A 857 -18.99 21.66 12.65
N ILE A 858 -17.94 22.45 12.87
CA ILE A 858 -17.67 23.05 14.17
C ILE A 858 -18.79 24.02 14.56
N TYR A 859 -19.25 24.88 13.64
CA TYR A 859 -20.41 25.75 13.87
C TYR A 859 -21.62 24.92 14.31
N ALA A 860 -21.98 23.90 13.54
CA ALA A 860 -23.12 23.03 13.84
C ALA A 860 -23.00 22.29 15.17
N LEU A 861 -21.80 21.87 15.58
CA LEU A 861 -21.58 21.23 16.89
C LEU A 861 -21.83 22.20 18.06
N LEU A 862 -21.54 23.48 17.87
CA LEU A 862 -21.71 24.53 18.87
C LEU A 862 -23.11 25.16 18.86
N LEU A 863 -23.93 24.90 17.84
CA LEU A 863 -25.33 25.33 17.81
C LEU A 863 -26.17 24.56 18.83
N GLN A 864 -26.82 25.28 19.76
CA GLN A 864 -27.64 24.77 20.85
C GLN A 864 -26.94 23.77 21.80
N GLY A 865 -26.92 24.12 23.08
CA GLY A 865 -26.29 23.33 24.14
C GLY A 865 -25.35 24.18 24.98
N SER A 866 -25.87 24.73 26.08
CA SER A 866 -25.10 25.41 27.13
C SER A 866 -24.71 24.49 28.28
N ASP A 867 -25.15 23.22 28.26
CA ASP A 867 -24.96 22.28 29.36
C ASP A 867 -23.76 21.36 29.09
N TRP A 868 -22.56 21.93 29.21
CA TRP A 868 -21.27 21.26 28.99
C TRP A 868 -20.84 20.49 30.25
N LEU A 869 -21.65 19.52 30.65
CA LEU A 869 -21.43 18.77 31.88
C LEU A 869 -20.21 17.83 31.76
N SER A 870 -19.45 17.69 32.85
CA SER A 870 -18.23 16.86 32.90
C SER A 870 -18.52 15.38 32.67
N VAL A 871 -17.56 14.65 32.08
CA VAL A 871 -17.60 13.18 31.97
C VAL A 871 -17.69 12.55 33.36
N LYS A 872 -16.99 13.15 34.34
CA LYS A 872 -16.96 12.74 35.75
C LYS A 872 -18.37 12.60 36.38
N ASP A 873 -19.27 13.52 36.09
CA ASP A 873 -20.57 13.58 36.78
C ASP A 873 -21.64 12.72 36.09
N ASN A 874 -21.39 12.31 34.84
CA ASN A 874 -22.41 11.68 33.99
C ASN A 874 -22.01 10.35 33.36
N THR A 875 -20.77 9.89 33.46
CA THR A 875 -20.36 8.61 32.85
C THR A 875 -19.81 7.67 33.91
N ILE A 876 -20.40 6.47 33.99
CA ILE A 876 -19.83 5.38 34.79
C ILE A 876 -19.07 4.45 33.85
N ILE A 877 -17.78 4.28 34.12
CA ILE A 877 -16.89 3.37 33.40
C ILE A 877 -16.59 2.20 34.32
N LYS A 878 -16.70 0.97 33.81
CA LYS A 878 -16.23 -0.24 34.50
C LYS A 878 -15.20 -0.94 33.64
N ILE A 879 -13.99 -1.07 34.18
CA ILE A 879 -12.87 -1.75 33.52
C ILE A 879 -11.89 -2.27 34.57
N GLY A 880 -11.56 -3.57 34.50
CA GLY A 880 -10.59 -4.20 35.40
C GLY A 880 -10.89 -4.03 36.88
N GLU A 881 -9.84 -3.90 37.70
CA GLU A 881 -9.96 -3.68 39.14
C GLU A 881 -10.38 -2.24 39.48
N GLU A 882 -11.45 -2.12 40.29
CA GLU A 882 -12.04 -0.83 40.68
C GLU A 882 -11.06 0.10 41.38
N LYS A 883 -10.13 -0.43 42.19
CA LYS A 883 -9.11 0.37 42.89
C LYS A 883 -8.13 1.05 41.92
N ILE A 884 -7.68 0.34 40.88
CA ILE A 884 -6.77 0.88 39.86
C ILE A 884 -7.50 1.92 39.02
N LEU A 885 -8.73 1.60 38.60
CA LEU A 885 -9.57 2.54 37.85
C LEU A 885 -9.82 3.83 38.63
N THR A 886 -10.18 3.74 39.91
CA THR A 886 -10.40 4.90 40.79
C THR A 886 -9.14 5.76 40.91
N LYS A 887 -7.96 5.13 41.05
CA LYS A 887 -6.67 5.83 41.07
C LYS A 887 -6.40 6.58 39.75
N LYS A 888 -6.59 5.93 38.61
CA LYS A 888 -6.38 6.54 37.28
C LYS A 888 -7.36 7.69 37.00
N LEU A 889 -8.62 7.54 37.43
CA LEU A 889 -9.63 8.60 37.37
C LEU A 889 -9.24 9.81 38.24
N ALA A 890 -8.65 9.57 39.42
CA ALA A 890 -8.14 10.64 40.28
C ALA A 890 -6.89 11.33 39.68
N GLU A 891 -5.97 10.57 39.09
CA GLU A 891 -4.78 11.12 38.39
C GLU A 891 -5.17 12.02 37.21
N ASN A 892 -6.28 11.73 36.54
CA ASN A 892 -6.77 12.47 35.36
C ASN A 892 -8.01 13.33 35.65
N GLU A 893 -8.22 13.69 36.93
CA GLU A 893 -9.42 14.40 37.41
C GLU A 893 -9.66 15.72 36.66
N LYS A 894 -8.59 16.52 36.48
CA LYS A 894 -8.66 17.80 35.75
C LYS A 894 -9.03 17.64 34.27
N GLU A 895 -8.65 16.53 33.64
CA GLU A 895 -9.03 16.24 32.25
C GLU A 895 -10.51 15.83 32.20
N ALA A 896 -10.94 14.93 33.09
CA ALA A 896 -12.32 14.47 33.18
C ALA A 896 -13.33 15.62 33.43
N GLU A 897 -12.89 16.66 34.14
CA GLU A 897 -13.65 17.90 34.37
C GLU A 897 -13.93 18.71 33.10
N THR A 898 -13.16 18.50 32.02
CA THR A 898 -13.38 19.15 30.71
C THR A 898 -14.35 18.38 29.81
N GLY A 899 -14.81 17.20 30.26
CA GLY A 899 -15.65 16.33 29.44
C GLY A 899 -14.86 15.41 28.49
N TYR A 900 -13.56 15.27 28.72
CA TYR A 900 -12.67 14.34 28.01
C TYR A 900 -11.91 13.47 29.01
N LEU A 901 -11.71 12.20 28.68
CA LEU A 901 -11.01 11.26 29.52
C LEU A 901 -10.11 10.38 28.66
N LYS A 902 -8.82 10.31 29.01
CA LYS A 902 -7.88 9.34 28.46
C LYS A 902 -7.17 8.63 29.60
N LEU A 903 -7.31 7.32 29.73
CA LEU A 903 -6.68 6.51 30.77
C LEU A 903 -5.71 5.51 30.15
N ASN A 904 -4.56 5.31 30.78
CA ASN A 904 -3.52 4.39 30.31
C ASN A 904 -3.11 3.42 31.43
N TRP A 905 -3.01 2.14 31.09
CA TRP A 905 -2.51 1.06 31.96
C TRP A 905 -1.22 0.49 31.38
N LYS A 906 -0.24 0.28 32.25
CA LYS A 906 1.06 -0.34 31.91
C LYS A 906 0.93 -1.86 31.84
N ALA A 907 1.89 -2.52 31.18
CA ALA A 907 1.97 -3.97 31.02
C ALA A 907 1.57 -4.81 32.26
N ASN A 908 2.07 -4.46 33.45
CA ASN A 908 1.82 -5.17 34.70
C ASN A 908 0.44 -4.88 35.34
N GLU A 909 -0.25 -3.84 34.90
CA GLU A 909 -1.59 -3.47 35.35
C GLU A 909 -2.68 -4.16 34.52
N ILE A 910 -2.32 -4.74 33.35
CA ILE A 910 -3.26 -5.33 32.40
C ILE A 910 -3.58 -6.77 32.78
N LYS A 911 -4.85 -7.03 33.09
CA LYS A 911 -5.36 -8.37 33.47
C LYS A 911 -6.53 -8.81 32.59
N LYS A 912 -6.89 -10.10 32.62
CA LYS A 912 -7.96 -10.68 31.77
C LYS A 912 -9.32 -10.04 32.03
N GLU A 913 -9.56 -9.55 33.24
CA GLU A 913 -10.81 -8.88 33.64
C GLU A 913 -11.00 -7.54 32.91
N MET A 914 -9.93 -6.94 32.39
CA MET A 914 -9.98 -5.72 31.56
C MET A 914 -10.47 -5.98 30.13
N ALA A 915 -10.61 -7.25 29.73
CA ALA A 915 -11.09 -7.61 28.39
C ALA A 915 -12.47 -7.05 28.08
N THR A 916 -13.30 -6.80 29.09
CA THR A 916 -14.63 -6.20 28.91
C THR A 916 -14.66 -4.81 29.53
N THR A 917 -15.00 -3.81 28.73
CA THR A 917 -15.22 -2.43 29.16
C THR A 917 -16.69 -2.09 29.05
N ILE A 918 -17.31 -1.63 30.14
CA ILE A 918 -18.71 -1.19 30.15
C ILE A 918 -18.73 0.33 30.36
N ILE A 919 -19.46 1.02 29.49
CA ILE A 919 -19.66 2.47 29.58
C ILE A 919 -21.15 2.75 29.70
N GLN A 920 -21.54 3.32 30.82
CA GLN A 920 -22.87 3.82 31.09
C GLN A 920 -22.87 5.34 31.01
N ASN A 921 -23.48 5.89 29.97
CA ASN A 921 -23.63 7.32 29.75
C ASN A 921 -24.97 7.80 30.33
N LYS A 922 -24.94 8.61 31.38
CA LYS A 922 -26.09 9.25 32.03
C LYS A 922 -26.30 10.71 31.59
N SER A 923 -25.49 11.19 30.64
CA SER A 923 -25.66 12.55 30.12
C SER A 923 -26.81 12.61 29.11
N LYS A 924 -27.27 13.83 28.83
CA LYS A 924 -28.28 14.12 27.78
C LYS A 924 -27.71 14.12 26.36
N VAL A 925 -26.41 13.86 26.22
CA VAL A 925 -25.70 13.84 24.93
C VAL A 925 -24.99 12.49 24.76
N PRO A 926 -24.76 12.03 23.53
CA PRO A 926 -24.01 10.81 23.28
C PRO A 926 -22.51 10.93 23.64
N GLY A 927 -21.87 9.79 23.90
CA GLY A 927 -20.46 9.63 24.21
C GLY A 927 -19.70 8.85 23.13
N TYR A 928 -18.45 9.25 22.91
CA TYR A 928 -17.59 8.83 21.81
C TYR A 928 -16.19 8.46 22.34
N GLY A 929 -15.48 7.55 21.67
CA GLY A 929 -14.10 7.27 22.04
C GLY A 929 -13.55 5.98 21.44
N GLY A 930 -12.54 5.39 22.08
CA GLY A 930 -11.96 4.12 21.70
C GLY A 930 -11.24 3.44 22.86
N VAL A 931 -11.24 2.12 22.87
CA VAL A 931 -10.40 1.30 23.75
C VAL A 931 -9.35 0.60 22.92
N TYR A 932 -8.12 0.53 23.40
CA TYR A 932 -6.96 -0.03 22.70
C TYR A 932 -6.22 -0.98 23.64
N TRP A 933 -5.84 -2.16 23.13
CA TRP A 933 -5.00 -3.11 23.81
C TRP A 933 -3.80 -3.45 22.92
N GLN A 934 -2.60 -3.26 23.46
CA GLN A 934 -1.34 -3.45 22.78
C GLN A 934 -0.50 -4.52 23.51
N TYR A 935 0.04 -5.46 22.75
CA TYR A 935 0.83 -6.57 23.29
C TYR A 935 1.85 -7.07 22.27
N PHE A 936 2.95 -7.65 22.74
CA PHE A 936 3.89 -8.38 21.90
C PHE A 936 3.50 -9.85 21.83
N GLU A 937 3.58 -10.44 20.64
CA GLU A 937 3.31 -11.87 20.45
C GLU A 937 4.19 -12.45 19.32
N ASP A 938 4.48 -13.75 19.42
CA ASP A 938 5.10 -14.53 18.35
C ASP A 938 4.19 -14.54 17.11
N LEU A 939 4.73 -14.21 15.94
CA LEU A 939 3.99 -14.03 14.68
C LEU A 939 3.03 -15.17 14.35
N ASP A 940 3.42 -16.41 14.65
CA ASP A 940 2.67 -17.64 14.35
C ASP A 940 1.58 -17.98 15.36
N LYS A 941 1.55 -17.32 16.53
CA LYS A 941 0.54 -17.51 17.58
C LYS A 941 -0.51 -16.40 17.62
N ILE A 942 -0.33 -15.34 16.83
CA ILE A 942 -1.32 -14.27 16.67
C ILE A 942 -2.63 -14.85 16.16
N LYS A 943 -3.72 -14.61 16.90
CA LYS A 943 -5.09 -15.02 16.55
C LYS A 943 -5.74 -13.95 15.66
N THR A 944 -6.82 -14.29 14.94
CA THR A 944 -7.56 -13.29 14.14
C THR A 944 -8.36 -12.35 15.05
N ASP A 945 -8.52 -11.08 14.66
CA ASP A 945 -9.53 -10.17 15.24
C ASP A 945 -10.72 -10.00 14.28
N ASP A 946 -11.76 -10.83 14.47
CA ASP A 946 -12.93 -10.92 13.58
C ASP A 946 -14.07 -9.93 13.93
N THR A 947 -13.90 -9.11 14.97
CA THR A 947 -15.03 -8.32 15.53
C THR A 947 -15.14 -6.89 15.01
N ASN A 948 -14.22 -6.45 14.15
CA ASN A 948 -14.11 -5.04 13.75
C ASN A 948 -14.93 -4.69 12.50
N THR A 949 -15.10 -3.38 12.28
CA THR A 949 -15.72 -2.81 11.06
C THR A 949 -14.87 -3.10 9.82
N LEU A 950 -13.55 -3.23 10.00
CA LEU A 950 -12.57 -3.63 8.99
C LEU A 950 -11.93 -4.95 9.43
N SER A 951 -11.81 -5.93 8.53
CA SER A 951 -11.12 -7.19 8.80
C SER A 951 -10.30 -7.67 7.62
N VAL A 952 -9.25 -8.43 7.89
CA VAL A 952 -8.43 -9.10 6.88
C VAL A 952 -8.11 -10.54 7.29
N SER A 953 -8.21 -11.46 6.34
CA SER A 953 -7.69 -12.82 6.50
C SER A 953 -6.71 -13.18 5.40
N LYS A 954 -5.76 -14.06 5.72
CA LYS A 954 -4.69 -14.53 4.84
C LYS A 954 -4.81 -16.02 4.64
N GLU A 955 -4.76 -16.44 3.39
CA GLU A 955 -4.72 -17.84 2.98
C GLU A 955 -3.62 -18.08 1.93
N LEU A 956 -3.05 -19.27 1.92
CA LEU A 956 -2.04 -19.67 0.94
C LEU A 956 -2.55 -20.85 0.11
N TYR A 957 -2.34 -20.76 -1.21
CA TYR A 957 -2.71 -21.78 -2.17
C TYR A 957 -1.52 -22.15 -3.05
N LEU A 958 -1.30 -23.44 -3.24
CA LEU A 958 -0.38 -23.95 -4.24
C LEU A 958 -1.04 -23.90 -5.62
N LYS A 959 -0.42 -23.19 -6.56
CA LYS A 959 -0.90 -23.01 -7.93
C LYS A 959 -0.34 -24.13 -8.81
N LYS A 960 -1.19 -25.10 -9.16
CA LYS A 960 -0.82 -26.25 -10.02
C LYS A 960 -1.42 -26.16 -11.40
N SER A 961 -0.61 -26.46 -12.41
CA SER A 961 -1.08 -26.69 -13.76
C SER A 961 -1.64 -28.10 -13.86
N THR A 962 -2.94 -28.23 -14.16
CA THR A 962 -3.61 -29.49 -14.47
C THR A 962 -3.96 -29.52 -15.97
N THR A 963 -4.40 -30.68 -16.46
CA THR A 963 -4.91 -30.83 -17.83
C THR A 963 -6.13 -29.95 -18.13
N SER A 964 -6.84 -29.47 -17.09
CA SER A 964 -7.99 -28.57 -17.17
C SER A 964 -7.64 -27.08 -16.98
N GLY A 965 -6.36 -26.73 -16.80
CA GLY A 965 -5.90 -25.36 -16.58
C GLY A 965 -5.20 -25.15 -15.23
N LEU A 966 -5.06 -23.90 -14.79
CA LEU A 966 -4.47 -23.59 -13.49
C LEU A 966 -5.49 -23.80 -12.37
N THR A 967 -5.11 -24.55 -11.34
CA THR A 967 -5.94 -24.82 -10.16
C THR A 967 -5.22 -24.38 -8.88
N LEU A 968 -5.99 -23.86 -7.92
CA LEU A 968 -5.49 -23.46 -6.60
C LEU A 968 -5.80 -24.56 -5.58
N GLN A 969 -4.76 -25.12 -4.97
CA GLN A 969 -4.89 -26.12 -3.90
C GLN A 969 -4.51 -25.49 -2.57
N LYS A 970 -5.42 -25.47 -1.60
CA LYS A 970 -5.13 -24.88 -0.27
C LYS A 970 -3.95 -25.61 0.38
N ILE A 971 -3.00 -24.84 0.91
CA ILE A 971 -1.83 -25.40 1.60
C ILE A 971 -2.23 -25.80 3.02
N THR A 972 -1.85 -27.01 3.41
CA THR A 972 -2.09 -27.61 4.72
C THR A 972 -0.82 -28.36 5.16
N ALA A 973 -0.73 -28.75 6.42
CA ALA A 973 0.38 -29.58 6.90
C ALA A 973 0.53 -30.94 6.16
N LYS A 974 -0.51 -31.39 5.46
CA LYS A 974 -0.52 -32.68 4.73
C LYS A 974 0.04 -32.58 3.31
N ASN A 975 0.17 -31.39 2.74
CA ASN A 975 0.70 -31.13 1.39
C ASN A 975 1.81 -30.05 1.44
N PRO A 976 3.01 -30.41 1.96
CA PRO A 976 4.11 -29.47 2.09
C PRO A 976 4.59 -28.97 0.72
N LEU A 977 5.12 -27.75 0.73
CA LEU A 977 5.64 -27.09 -0.47
C LEU A 977 6.97 -27.67 -0.92
N GLN A 978 7.29 -27.53 -2.19
CA GLN A 978 8.59 -27.87 -2.77
C GLN A 978 9.27 -26.62 -3.34
N ILE A 979 10.59 -26.63 -3.40
CA ILE A 979 11.35 -25.57 -4.06
C ILE A 979 10.88 -25.40 -5.51
N GLY A 980 10.62 -24.16 -5.92
CA GLY A 980 10.14 -23.80 -7.25
C GLY A 980 8.61 -23.72 -7.37
N ASP A 981 7.85 -24.23 -6.40
CA ASP A 981 6.40 -24.12 -6.37
C ASP A 981 5.94 -22.65 -6.45
N LEU A 982 4.83 -22.42 -7.16
CA LEU A 982 4.17 -21.12 -7.22
C LEU A 982 3.03 -21.10 -6.20
N VAL A 983 3.08 -20.17 -5.26
CA VAL A 983 2.11 -20.02 -4.18
C VAL A 983 1.35 -18.72 -4.38
N THR A 984 0.03 -18.81 -4.48
CA THR A 984 -0.86 -17.66 -4.47
C THR A 984 -1.20 -17.30 -3.03
N VAL A 985 -0.82 -16.09 -2.63
CA VAL A 985 -1.28 -15.47 -1.39
C VAL A 985 -2.63 -14.82 -1.67
N ARG A 986 -3.66 -15.27 -0.93
CA ARG A 986 -5.01 -14.73 -1.00
C ARG A 986 -5.30 -13.93 0.27
N LEU A 987 -5.61 -12.64 0.09
CA LEU A 987 -5.99 -11.72 1.14
C LEU A 987 -7.48 -11.41 1.00
N ILE A 988 -8.27 -11.71 2.01
CA ILE A 988 -9.71 -11.46 2.02
C ILE A 988 -9.95 -10.28 2.95
N ILE A 989 -10.33 -9.15 2.36
CA ILE A 989 -10.60 -7.90 3.09
C ILE A 989 -12.11 -7.75 3.20
N THR A 990 -12.63 -7.53 4.40
CA THR A 990 -14.05 -7.19 4.60
C THR A 990 -14.15 -5.87 5.32
N THR A 991 -14.97 -4.96 4.80
CA THR A 991 -15.32 -3.73 5.49
C THR A 991 -16.84 -3.53 5.53
N LYS A 992 -17.36 -3.18 6.71
CA LYS A 992 -18.78 -2.88 6.93
C LYS A 992 -19.14 -1.44 6.56
N GLU A 993 -18.13 -0.59 6.31
CA GLU A 993 -18.27 0.84 6.01
C GLU A 993 -17.34 1.27 4.87
N ASN A 994 -17.60 2.44 4.26
CA ASN A 994 -16.66 3.02 3.31
C ASN A 994 -15.49 3.64 4.09
N MET A 995 -14.27 3.35 3.69
CA MET A 995 -13.04 3.83 4.31
C MET A 995 -12.13 4.48 3.27
N GLU A 996 -11.31 5.42 3.70
CA GLU A 996 -10.35 6.12 2.85
C GLU A 996 -8.95 6.00 3.43
N PHE A 997 -7.94 5.95 2.55
CA PHE A 997 -6.53 5.86 2.90
C PHE A 997 -6.21 4.70 3.86
N VAL A 998 -6.54 3.50 3.41
CA VAL A 998 -6.26 2.26 4.13
C VAL A 998 -4.91 1.72 3.68
N HIS A 999 -4.08 1.29 4.62
CA HIS A 999 -2.83 0.60 4.34
C HIS A 999 -2.96 -0.86 4.78
N LEU A 1000 -2.59 -1.77 3.90
CA LEU A 1000 -2.41 -3.19 4.21
C LEU A 1000 -0.94 -3.55 4.06
N LYS A 1001 -0.35 -4.16 5.10
CA LYS A 1001 1.01 -4.73 5.08
C LYS A 1001 0.88 -6.24 5.21
N ASP A 1002 1.30 -6.97 4.19
CA ASP A 1002 1.34 -8.44 4.23
C ASP A 1002 2.79 -8.93 4.37
N LEU A 1003 3.13 -9.47 5.54
CA LEU A 1003 4.44 -10.05 5.80
C LEU A 1003 4.64 -11.33 4.97
N ARG A 1004 5.90 -11.67 4.67
CA ARG A 1004 6.27 -12.84 3.90
C ARG A 1004 7.19 -13.76 4.69
N ALA A 1005 7.11 -15.07 4.46
CA ALA A 1005 8.15 -16.03 4.88
C ALA A 1005 9.46 -15.78 4.12
N SER A 1006 10.61 -16.00 4.77
CA SER A 1006 11.93 -15.83 4.14
C SER A 1006 12.18 -16.79 2.98
N CYS A 1007 11.46 -17.91 2.91
CA CYS A 1007 11.53 -18.85 1.80
C CYS A 1007 10.81 -18.40 0.51
N PHE A 1008 10.04 -17.31 0.54
CA PHE A 1008 9.24 -16.88 -0.59
C PHE A 1008 9.84 -15.66 -1.28
N GLU A 1009 10.04 -15.79 -2.59
CA GLU A 1009 10.42 -14.69 -3.48
C GLU A 1009 9.19 -14.14 -4.21
N PRO A 1010 9.00 -12.82 -4.28
CA PRO A 1010 7.88 -12.24 -5.00
C PRO A 1010 8.08 -12.37 -6.51
N GLU A 1011 7.02 -12.72 -7.25
CA GLU A 1011 7.11 -12.76 -8.72
C GLU A 1011 7.21 -11.35 -9.33
N ASN A 1012 6.49 -10.40 -8.74
CA ASN A 1012 6.51 -9.00 -9.15
C ASN A 1012 7.09 -8.10 -8.06
N VAL A 1013 8.24 -7.50 -8.34
CA VAL A 1013 8.96 -6.55 -7.48
C VAL A 1013 8.70 -5.09 -7.83
N LEU A 1014 8.02 -4.81 -8.95
CA LEU A 1014 7.75 -3.43 -9.38
C LEU A 1014 6.58 -2.85 -8.60
N SER A 1015 6.77 -1.64 -8.09
CA SER A 1015 5.69 -0.88 -7.48
C SER A 1015 4.82 -0.27 -8.57
N THR A 1016 3.50 -0.38 -8.44
CA THR A 1016 2.57 0.15 -9.44
C THR A 1016 1.19 0.35 -8.85
N TYR A 1017 0.41 1.25 -9.47
CA TYR A 1017 -1.03 1.27 -9.29
C TYR A 1017 -1.67 0.07 -9.99
N GLU A 1018 -2.57 -0.61 -9.30
CA GLU A 1018 -3.39 -1.72 -9.81
C GLU A 1018 -4.87 -1.44 -9.53
N TYR A 1019 -5.73 -2.00 -10.40
CA TYR A 1019 -7.17 -2.08 -10.17
C TYR A 1019 -7.60 -3.55 -10.28
N LYS A 1020 -8.07 -4.15 -9.19
CA LYS A 1020 -8.49 -5.56 -9.12
C LYS A 1020 -9.71 -5.72 -8.23
N GLU A 1021 -10.66 -6.56 -8.65
CA GLU A 1021 -11.86 -6.90 -7.88
C GLU A 1021 -12.60 -5.68 -7.29
N GLY A 1022 -12.65 -4.57 -8.04
CA GLY A 1022 -13.31 -3.34 -7.59
C GLY A 1022 -12.47 -2.43 -6.66
N LEU A 1023 -11.22 -2.78 -6.37
CA LEU A 1023 -10.29 -1.99 -5.57
C LEU A 1023 -9.20 -1.36 -6.44
N ALA A 1024 -9.01 -0.04 -6.28
CA ALA A 1024 -7.84 0.68 -6.78
C ALA A 1024 -6.82 0.82 -5.64
N PHE A 1025 -5.57 0.44 -5.88
CA PHE A 1025 -4.52 0.54 -4.88
C PHE A 1025 -3.13 0.71 -5.51
N TYR A 1026 -2.23 1.35 -4.77
CA TYR A 1026 -0.80 1.30 -5.05
C TYR A 1026 -0.19 0.09 -4.35
N ARG A 1027 0.42 -0.81 -5.11
CA ARG A 1027 1.16 -1.95 -4.58
C ARG A 1027 2.65 -1.62 -4.56
N SER A 1028 3.29 -1.84 -3.41
CA SER A 1028 4.74 -1.74 -3.25
C SER A 1028 5.26 -3.04 -2.64
N THR A 1029 5.98 -3.83 -3.45
CA THR A 1029 6.61 -5.06 -2.99
C THR A 1029 7.98 -4.75 -2.39
N LYS A 1030 8.18 -5.08 -1.11
CA LYS A 1030 9.48 -5.02 -0.42
C LYS A 1030 9.98 -6.45 -0.14
N GLU A 1031 11.17 -6.55 0.43
CA GLU A 1031 11.85 -7.83 0.68
C GLU A 1031 11.06 -8.70 1.67
N ALA A 1032 10.71 -8.14 2.83
CA ALA A 1032 10.02 -8.86 3.91
C ALA A 1032 8.48 -8.79 3.84
N ALA A 1033 7.92 -7.85 3.06
CA ALA A 1033 6.49 -7.60 3.03
C ALA A 1033 6.00 -7.04 1.69
N THR A 1034 4.71 -7.24 1.40
CA THR A 1034 4.01 -6.58 0.30
C THR A 1034 3.05 -5.54 0.88
N HIS A 1035 3.15 -4.29 0.44
CA HIS A 1035 2.34 -3.18 0.91
C HIS A 1035 1.28 -2.82 -0.14
N PHE A 1036 0.08 -2.52 0.33
CA PHE A 1036 -1.05 -2.07 -0.50
C PHE A 1036 -1.63 -0.81 0.12
N PHE A 1037 -1.67 0.27 -0.65
CA PHE A 1037 -2.21 1.56 -0.23
C PHE A 1037 -3.48 1.85 -1.02
N PHE A 1038 -4.61 1.90 -0.33
CA PHE A 1038 -5.92 2.14 -0.90
C PHE A 1038 -6.34 3.57 -0.61
N ASP A 1039 -6.58 4.37 -1.65
CA ASP A 1039 -7.18 5.70 -1.46
C ASP A 1039 -8.60 5.59 -0.91
N ARG A 1040 -9.33 4.54 -1.32
CA ARG A 1040 -10.69 4.25 -0.87
C ARG A 1040 -11.02 2.77 -0.96
N ILE A 1041 -11.70 2.25 0.06
CA ILE A 1041 -12.32 0.92 0.09
C ILE A 1041 -13.80 1.13 0.43
N ASN A 1042 -14.72 0.72 -0.46
CA ASN A 1042 -16.14 0.82 -0.15
C ASN A 1042 -16.59 -0.36 0.74
N LYS A 1043 -17.77 -0.26 1.36
CA LYS A 1043 -18.39 -1.38 2.08
C LYS A 1043 -18.48 -2.62 1.17
N GLY A 1044 -17.97 -3.75 1.64
CA GLY A 1044 -17.99 -5.01 0.90
C GLY A 1044 -16.92 -6.00 1.37
N THR A 1045 -16.86 -7.13 0.66
CA THR A 1045 -15.79 -8.13 0.80
C THR A 1045 -15.03 -8.19 -0.52
N TYR A 1046 -13.70 -8.14 -0.42
CA TYR A 1046 -12.78 -8.08 -1.53
C TYR A 1046 -11.74 -9.18 -1.39
N VAL A 1047 -11.32 -9.75 -2.53
CA VAL A 1047 -10.27 -10.77 -2.58
C VAL A 1047 -9.11 -10.21 -3.38
N LEU A 1048 -7.95 -10.09 -2.77
CA LEU A 1048 -6.72 -9.67 -3.42
C LEU A 1048 -5.76 -10.85 -3.46
N GLU A 1049 -5.24 -11.13 -4.65
CA GLU A 1049 -4.32 -12.25 -4.88
C GLU A 1049 -3.02 -11.76 -5.51
N TYR A 1050 -1.92 -12.36 -5.06
CA TYR A 1050 -0.62 -12.22 -5.71
C TYR A 1050 0.23 -13.46 -5.50
N ASP A 1051 1.13 -13.71 -6.45
CA ASP A 1051 1.95 -14.92 -6.46
C ASP A 1051 3.35 -14.68 -5.88
N VAL A 1052 3.84 -15.69 -5.16
CA VAL A 1052 5.21 -15.82 -4.66
C VAL A 1052 5.76 -17.19 -5.05
N ARG A 1053 7.08 -17.30 -5.17
CA ARG A 1053 7.76 -18.55 -5.52
C ARG A 1053 8.58 -19.06 -4.35
N VAL A 1054 8.56 -20.37 -4.15
CA VAL A 1054 9.34 -21.03 -3.10
C VAL A 1054 10.81 -21.13 -3.51
N ASN A 1055 11.71 -20.54 -2.71
CA ASN A 1055 13.15 -20.49 -2.99
C ASN A 1055 14.00 -21.40 -2.09
N ASN A 1056 13.66 -21.51 -0.80
CA ASN A 1056 14.44 -22.28 0.19
C ASN A 1056 13.58 -23.33 0.89
N SER A 1057 14.17 -24.49 1.22
CA SER A 1057 13.52 -25.51 2.05
C SER A 1057 13.80 -25.29 3.54
N GLY A 1058 12.89 -25.77 4.39
CA GLY A 1058 12.89 -25.45 5.81
C GLY A 1058 11.51 -25.32 6.45
N ASP A 1059 11.49 -24.75 7.65
CA ASP A 1059 10.28 -24.42 8.41
C ASP A 1059 10.30 -22.92 8.71
N PHE A 1060 9.33 -22.19 8.17
CA PHE A 1060 9.34 -20.73 8.15
C PHE A 1060 8.05 -20.14 8.72
N SER A 1061 8.18 -19.13 9.57
CA SER A 1061 7.08 -18.26 9.96
C SER A 1061 6.71 -17.37 8.76
N ASN A 1062 5.44 -17.36 8.36
CA ASN A 1062 4.95 -16.56 7.23
C ASN A 1062 4.37 -15.19 7.66
N GLY A 1063 4.49 -14.86 8.94
CA GLY A 1063 3.96 -13.63 9.52
C GLY A 1063 2.44 -13.51 9.39
N ILE A 1064 1.96 -12.27 9.57
CA ILE A 1064 0.54 -11.90 9.44
C ILE A 1064 0.36 -10.85 8.34
N THR A 1065 -0.90 -10.64 7.97
CA THR A 1065 -1.34 -9.45 7.25
C THR A 1065 -1.96 -8.48 8.24
N THR A 1066 -1.52 -7.22 8.25
CA THR A 1066 -2.18 -6.13 8.97
C THR A 1066 -2.90 -5.22 7.98
N ILE A 1067 -4.06 -4.70 8.39
CA ILE A 1067 -4.80 -3.68 7.65
C ILE A 1067 -5.24 -2.58 8.61
N GLN A 1068 -5.00 -1.33 8.25
CA GLN A 1068 -5.29 -0.20 9.12
C GLN A 1068 -5.67 1.02 8.29
N SER A 1069 -6.68 1.76 8.75
CA SER A 1069 -6.88 3.13 8.25
C SER A 1069 -5.74 4.02 8.74
N MET A 1070 -5.02 4.66 7.82
CA MET A 1070 -3.84 5.49 8.14
C MET A 1070 -4.15 6.68 9.05
N TYR A 1071 -5.42 7.00 9.20
CA TYR A 1071 -5.88 8.18 9.91
C TYR A 1071 -7.01 7.92 10.89
N ALA A 1072 -7.54 6.70 10.86
CA ALA A 1072 -8.45 6.22 11.88
C ALA A 1072 -7.92 4.92 12.47
N PRO A 1073 -6.85 5.00 13.29
CA PRO A 1073 -6.12 3.84 13.76
C PRO A 1073 -6.97 2.88 14.59
N GLU A 1074 -8.11 3.33 15.12
CA GLU A 1074 -9.14 2.49 15.75
C GLU A 1074 -9.81 1.50 14.78
N PHE A 1075 -9.69 1.71 13.47
CA PHE A 1075 -10.05 0.76 12.41
C PHE A 1075 -8.80 0.03 11.92
N THR A 1076 -8.41 -0.96 12.72
CA THR A 1076 -7.32 -1.87 12.41
C THR A 1076 -7.79 -3.31 12.54
N SER A 1077 -7.15 -4.21 11.81
CA SER A 1077 -7.32 -5.65 11.96
C SER A 1077 -6.08 -6.37 11.46
N HIS A 1078 -5.96 -7.64 11.81
CA HIS A 1078 -4.89 -8.49 11.35
C HIS A 1078 -5.36 -9.93 11.14
N SER A 1079 -4.68 -10.63 10.25
CA SER A 1079 -4.87 -12.07 10.05
C SER A 1079 -4.25 -12.85 11.21
N LYS A 1080 -4.62 -14.12 11.32
CA LYS A 1080 -3.84 -15.08 12.10
C LYS A 1080 -2.43 -15.30 11.53
N GLY A 1081 -1.52 -15.70 12.39
CA GLY A 1081 -0.21 -16.24 12.04
C GLY A 1081 -0.29 -17.59 11.34
N MET A 1082 0.75 -17.94 10.57
CA MET A 1082 0.91 -19.28 10.03
C MET A 1082 2.39 -19.63 9.78
N ARG A 1083 2.72 -20.91 9.89
CA ARG A 1083 4.01 -21.48 9.45
C ARG A 1083 3.87 -22.22 8.14
N VAL A 1084 4.93 -22.22 7.33
CA VAL A 1084 5.01 -22.95 6.07
C VAL A 1084 6.18 -23.95 6.13
N GLN A 1085 5.88 -25.20 5.78
CA GLN A 1085 6.89 -26.24 5.67
C GLN A 1085 7.21 -26.48 4.20
N VAL A 1086 8.49 -26.37 3.87
CA VAL A 1086 9.04 -26.58 2.52
C VAL A 1086 10.03 -27.74 2.58
N LYS A 1087 9.81 -28.76 1.75
CA LYS A 1087 10.66 -29.96 1.67
C LYS A 1087 11.77 -29.83 0.64
#